data_AF-A0A1W9QYJ0-F1
#
_entry.id   AF-A0A1W9QYJ0-F1
#
_cell.length_a   1.000
_cell.length_b   1.000
_cell.length_c   1.000
_cell.angle_alpha   90.00
_cell.angle_beta   90.00
_cell.angle_gamma   90.00
#
_symmetry.space_group_name_H-M   'P 1'
#
loop_
_entity.id
_entity.type
_entity.pdbx_description
1 polymer ?
#
loop_
_entity_poly.entity_id
_entity_poly.type
_entity_poly.pdbx_seq_one_letter_code
_entity_poly.pdbx_strand_id
1 'polypeptide(L)'
;MTLLFESINLEKNKEASLESLNRFYNLWSAERFTPAQKQLVYNTSNLMLQKRVRAYPGFNKFIQALALFKEKSHPENSFNSWLEGMYQSLDSRRNSRLFLKLLDFSSWLLNENILHQSGIYAWYCDGGYRFNYDSVLYVDLPEFDLTCRTKNDSTTIRNTTGKYYPETNLWLGENGKLSWIRAGLGGNETYAVLNDYKFFLNSLKFEIDSVVFVNKKYFPDALLGRLQEKVSTNKINPKKVSYPQFESYSHNLYIADIYKDIDFEGGFAMKGARVYGTGDKYHDASFSFKKEYLNKNDYYDLLIARSKSFVINNDIISSARAAITIYHQEDSIFHSGLLFKYIHKNREVSMLRLEKGIVQSPYFDTFHDVEIDCEAVYWNMGEPRINFRAIKGLGKISNVVISSKNFYSEQHFDYLQGIDFKHPLFRIRDYSRKYNTEEFFIYEMARNLKLPEAQIEALVIYLAQQGFLYYDIDNKKAYITDKLHHFCDSKNGTSDYDVITFSSEVENTNNATLNLDNFDLKIRGVPAVSISDSQNVFIYPSKEEVILRKNLDFLFSGKVTAGLFEFYATDCYFEYDTFKLNLPNIEHMKFKVKSFERDPSGYHSFVDVNTVISNISGSLLIDHPTNKNGLADYPEYPTFNTQSNSYVYYDHDSANREAYNRERFFYYLNPFTIESMEDFSTENLTFSGHLNSGGIFPEITAPLSVQPDYSLGFTTLAPDQGFPIYNGKGNYSSQILLSNNGLRGKGDLQYLSSTASSEDIIFFLDSVNSNSQSFELTKVTSFDVSYPPVRATNVYQHWTPYSDSMSINSKDSVMLMYDGLATLDGNLLLTPKNLTGKGRMKFFDAVMSADIFDYSDHYFTADTTDFHIKSVEGAGLALSTTKYNATMDFDELTGNFKTTNDNAVIEFPLNRFMCTMDEFDWYIKRNELVFRGSLDIDVPGLNKMPLKEIIDVDLTGSELTSLHPLQDSLAFFTLNASFNLDSSLLVAEDVKIIRVADAAIFPGDGRVEIGENARVSPLTDATIIADTANKQHVISNAVVSIQSRYSYTANGTYTFYNSAGQPQIIQFDDITVDTAYRTYALGNIGV
;
A
#
# COMPACT_ATOMS: atom_id res chain seq x y z
N MET A 1 -27.85 -108.55 -9.99
CA MET A 1 -28.10 -107.10 -9.83
C MET A 1 -29.50 -106.79 -9.32
N THR A 2 -30.56 -107.45 -9.83
CA THR A 2 -31.95 -107.26 -9.32
C THR A 2 -32.04 -107.41 -7.79
N LEU A 3 -31.56 -108.54 -7.24
CA LEU A 3 -31.49 -108.77 -5.79
C LEU A 3 -30.67 -107.70 -5.03
N LEU A 4 -29.63 -107.15 -5.67
CA LEU A 4 -28.77 -106.11 -5.08
C LEU A 4 -29.46 -104.73 -5.04
N PHE A 5 -30.31 -104.41 -6.02
CA PHE A 5 -31.10 -103.18 -5.99
C PHE A 5 -32.37 -103.30 -5.15
N GLU A 6 -32.93 -104.52 -5.05
CA GLU A 6 -34.05 -104.79 -4.14
C GLU A 6 -33.70 -104.54 -2.67
N SER A 7 -32.42 -104.68 -2.30
CA SER A 7 -31.90 -104.40 -0.95
C SER A 7 -31.66 -102.91 -0.65
N ILE A 8 -32.04 -101.98 -1.54
CA ILE A 8 -31.96 -100.54 -1.30
C ILE A 8 -33.12 -100.11 -0.40
N ASN A 9 -32.83 -99.54 0.77
CA ASN A 9 -33.83 -99.16 1.78
C ASN A 9 -34.72 -97.97 1.37
N LEU A 10 -34.20 -97.01 0.59
CA LEU A 10 -34.95 -95.82 0.14
C LEU A 10 -35.70 -96.15 -1.15
N GLU A 11 -37.03 -96.13 -1.11
CA GLU A 11 -37.91 -96.53 -2.21
C GLU A 11 -37.62 -95.77 -3.52
N LYS A 12 -37.49 -94.43 -3.45
CA LYS A 12 -37.11 -93.60 -4.60
C LYS A 12 -35.78 -94.03 -5.26
N ASN A 13 -34.78 -94.39 -4.46
CA ASN A 13 -33.48 -94.82 -4.99
C ASN A 13 -33.55 -96.24 -5.56
N LYS A 14 -34.39 -97.10 -4.97
CA LYS A 14 -34.68 -98.46 -5.46
C LYS A 14 -35.37 -98.40 -6.82
N GLU A 15 -36.43 -97.60 -6.97
CA GLU A 15 -37.13 -97.37 -8.23
C GLU A 15 -36.16 -96.88 -9.33
N ALA A 16 -35.40 -95.82 -9.05
CA ALA A 16 -34.42 -95.27 -10.00
C ALA A 16 -33.34 -96.30 -10.40
N SER A 17 -32.95 -97.19 -9.47
CA SER A 17 -31.98 -98.26 -9.73
C SER A 17 -32.54 -99.38 -10.59
N LEU A 18 -33.80 -99.78 -10.36
CA LEU A 18 -34.49 -100.78 -11.17
C LEU A 18 -34.81 -100.24 -12.57
N GLU A 19 -35.16 -98.96 -12.71
CA GLU A 19 -35.32 -98.31 -14.01
C GLU A 19 -34.00 -98.30 -14.79
N SER A 20 -32.90 -97.89 -14.14
CA SER A 20 -31.56 -97.93 -14.74
C SER A 20 -31.14 -99.36 -15.13
N LEU A 21 -31.54 -100.36 -14.33
CA LEU A 21 -31.30 -101.77 -14.62
C LEU A 21 -32.08 -102.25 -15.84
N ASN A 22 -33.36 -101.89 -15.96
CA ASN A 22 -34.18 -102.25 -17.11
C ASN A 22 -33.64 -101.62 -18.40
N ARG A 23 -33.25 -100.34 -18.33
CA ARG A 23 -32.61 -99.61 -19.43
C ARG A 23 -31.32 -100.31 -19.87
N PHE A 24 -30.43 -100.62 -18.93
CA PHE A 24 -29.21 -101.37 -19.20
C PHE A 24 -29.49 -102.79 -19.75
N TYR A 25 -30.45 -103.51 -19.18
CA TYR A 25 -30.81 -104.88 -19.58
C TYR A 25 -31.30 -104.96 -21.03
N ASN A 26 -32.10 -103.98 -21.47
CA ASN A 26 -32.57 -103.90 -22.85
C ASN A 26 -31.40 -103.74 -23.82
N LEU A 27 -30.43 -102.88 -23.49
CA LEU A 27 -29.23 -102.68 -24.31
C LEU A 27 -28.30 -103.91 -24.28
N TRP A 28 -28.18 -104.55 -23.12
CA TRP A 28 -27.37 -105.75 -22.92
C TRP A 28 -27.89 -106.95 -23.71
N SER A 29 -29.22 -107.14 -23.72
CA SER A 29 -29.90 -108.23 -24.42
C SER A 29 -29.96 -108.01 -25.93
N ALA A 30 -29.96 -106.77 -26.39
CA ALA A 30 -29.94 -106.40 -27.81
C ALA A 30 -28.54 -106.45 -28.47
N GLU A 31 -27.59 -107.19 -27.88
CA GLU A 31 -26.20 -107.36 -28.36
C GLU A 31 -25.43 -106.06 -28.66
N ARG A 32 -25.76 -104.94 -27.99
CA ARG A 32 -25.06 -103.65 -28.16
C ARG A 32 -23.64 -103.61 -27.53
N PHE A 33 -23.25 -104.68 -26.83
CA PHE A 33 -21.94 -104.82 -26.19
C PHE A 33 -21.17 -105.99 -26.82
N THR A 34 -19.91 -105.78 -27.17
CA THR A 34 -19.04 -106.84 -27.70
C THR A 34 -18.71 -107.89 -26.62
N PRO A 35 -18.31 -109.12 -26.98
CA PRO A 35 -17.92 -110.14 -26.00
C PRO A 35 -16.84 -109.67 -25.02
N ALA A 36 -15.85 -108.91 -25.49
CA ALA A 36 -14.79 -108.33 -24.65
C ALA A 36 -15.34 -107.27 -23.67
N GLN A 37 -16.23 -106.39 -24.12
CA GLN A 37 -16.90 -105.41 -23.26
C GLN A 37 -17.75 -106.11 -22.19
N LYS A 38 -18.49 -107.16 -22.58
CA LYS A 38 -19.31 -107.94 -21.65
C LYS A 38 -18.43 -108.56 -20.55
N GLN A 39 -17.30 -109.15 -20.91
CA GLN A 39 -16.35 -109.73 -19.95
C GLN A 39 -15.79 -108.67 -19.00
N LEU A 40 -15.40 -107.49 -19.51
CA LEU A 40 -14.83 -106.43 -18.68
C LEU A 40 -15.89 -105.80 -17.74
N VAL A 41 -17.15 -105.69 -18.19
CA VAL A 41 -18.29 -105.31 -17.33
C VAL A 41 -18.50 -106.34 -16.21
N TYR A 42 -18.44 -107.65 -16.52
CA TYR A 42 -18.51 -108.69 -15.49
C TYR A 42 -17.37 -108.60 -14.48
N ASN A 43 -16.13 -108.46 -14.95
CA ASN A 43 -14.94 -108.34 -14.11
C ASN A 43 -15.04 -107.11 -13.20
N THR A 44 -15.42 -105.96 -13.75
CA THR A 44 -15.61 -104.71 -13.00
C THR A 44 -16.73 -104.86 -11.97
N SER A 45 -17.87 -105.46 -12.33
CA SER A 45 -18.99 -105.70 -11.42
C SER A 45 -18.63 -106.64 -10.26
N ASN A 46 -17.86 -107.70 -10.52
CA ASN A 46 -17.36 -108.61 -9.49
C ASN A 46 -16.39 -107.92 -8.55
N LEU A 47 -15.50 -107.08 -9.10
CA LEU A 47 -14.56 -106.28 -8.32
C LEU A 47 -15.29 -105.23 -7.46
N MET A 48 -16.36 -104.62 -7.98
CA MET A 48 -17.25 -103.74 -7.22
C MET A 48 -17.89 -104.47 -6.03
N LEU A 49 -18.34 -105.73 -6.20
CA LEU A 49 -18.86 -106.54 -5.10
C LEU A 49 -17.76 -106.85 -4.06
N GLN A 50 -16.59 -107.27 -4.52
CA GLN A 50 -15.44 -107.57 -3.65
C GLN A 50 -14.99 -106.36 -2.83
N LYS A 51 -15.00 -105.16 -3.43
CA LYS A 51 -14.65 -103.88 -2.80
C LYS A 51 -15.81 -103.24 -2.03
N ARG A 52 -16.93 -103.97 -1.85
CA ARG A 52 -18.14 -103.55 -1.11
C ARG A 52 -18.75 -102.22 -1.60
N VAL A 53 -18.73 -101.98 -2.91
CA VAL A 53 -19.41 -100.82 -3.51
C VAL A 53 -20.91 -100.94 -3.28
N ARG A 54 -21.55 -99.89 -2.78
CA ARG A 54 -22.99 -99.90 -2.47
C ARG A 54 -23.83 -100.03 -3.74
N ALA A 55 -24.99 -100.68 -3.61
CA ALA A 55 -26.02 -100.77 -4.65
C ALA A 55 -26.38 -99.40 -5.22
N TYR A 56 -26.68 -98.43 -4.35
CA TYR A 56 -26.88 -97.02 -4.69
C TYR A 56 -25.90 -96.11 -3.91
N PRO A 57 -25.25 -95.13 -4.55
CA PRO A 57 -25.30 -94.84 -5.99
C PRO A 57 -24.31 -95.67 -6.83
N GLY A 58 -23.46 -96.51 -6.25
CA GLY A 58 -22.30 -97.11 -6.94
C GLY A 58 -22.65 -98.01 -8.14
N PHE A 59 -23.32 -99.14 -7.90
CA PHE A 59 -23.76 -100.02 -8.99
C PHE A 59 -24.74 -99.34 -9.93
N ASN A 60 -25.65 -98.53 -9.40
CA ASN A 60 -26.60 -97.75 -10.18
C ASN A 60 -25.91 -96.81 -11.19
N LYS A 61 -24.94 -95.98 -10.77
CA LYS A 61 -24.23 -95.05 -11.65
C LYS A 61 -23.37 -95.78 -12.68
N PHE A 62 -22.78 -96.92 -12.33
CA PHE A 62 -21.99 -97.71 -13.28
C PHE A 62 -22.84 -98.23 -14.43
N ILE A 63 -23.99 -98.85 -14.15
CA ILE A 63 -24.88 -99.35 -15.22
C ILE A 63 -25.55 -98.20 -16.00
N GLN A 64 -25.81 -97.07 -15.34
CA GLN A 64 -26.34 -95.88 -15.99
C GLN A 64 -25.33 -95.34 -17.00
N ALA A 65 -24.06 -95.22 -16.62
CA ALA A 65 -23.00 -94.82 -17.55
C ALA A 65 -22.88 -95.80 -18.73
N LEU A 66 -22.87 -97.12 -18.48
CA LEU A 66 -22.86 -98.15 -19.53
C LEU A 66 -24.02 -97.98 -20.52
N ALA A 67 -25.23 -97.72 -20.03
CA ALA A 67 -26.39 -97.46 -20.88
C ALA A 67 -26.23 -96.18 -21.71
N LEU A 68 -25.79 -95.08 -21.06
CA LEU A 68 -25.61 -93.77 -21.70
C LEU A 68 -24.61 -93.81 -22.85
N PHE A 69 -23.48 -94.52 -22.71
CA PHE A 69 -22.52 -94.66 -23.80
C PHE A 69 -23.14 -95.27 -25.06
N LYS A 70 -24.00 -96.28 -24.89
CA LYS A 70 -24.62 -96.99 -26.01
C LYS A 70 -25.80 -96.24 -26.62
N GLU A 71 -26.61 -95.57 -25.80
CA GLU A 71 -27.74 -94.78 -26.30
C GLU A 71 -27.30 -93.51 -27.01
N LYS A 72 -26.23 -92.86 -26.51
CA LYS A 72 -25.63 -91.70 -27.17
C LYS A 72 -24.75 -92.08 -28.37
N SER A 73 -24.67 -93.36 -28.72
CA SER A 73 -23.83 -93.88 -29.81
C SER A 73 -22.39 -93.34 -29.74
N HIS A 74 -21.83 -93.30 -28.53
CA HIS A 74 -20.50 -92.73 -28.31
C HIS A 74 -19.42 -93.62 -28.96
N PRO A 75 -18.28 -93.07 -29.44
CA PRO A 75 -17.29 -93.86 -30.16
C PRO A 75 -16.81 -95.08 -29.38
N GLU A 76 -16.76 -96.25 -30.03
CA GLU A 76 -16.45 -97.53 -29.36
C GLU A 76 -15.06 -97.52 -28.68
N ASN A 77 -14.05 -96.90 -29.29
CA ASN A 77 -12.72 -96.77 -28.67
C ASN A 77 -12.74 -95.90 -27.40
N SER A 78 -13.58 -94.87 -27.38
CA SER A 78 -13.78 -94.01 -26.21
C SER A 78 -14.47 -94.80 -25.09
N PHE A 79 -15.54 -95.52 -25.42
CA PHE A 79 -16.23 -96.39 -24.47
C PHE A 79 -15.32 -97.48 -23.88
N ASN A 80 -14.51 -98.15 -24.72
CA ASN A 80 -13.55 -99.16 -24.27
C ASN A 80 -12.51 -98.58 -23.32
N SER A 81 -11.95 -97.40 -23.65
CA SER A 81 -10.96 -96.73 -22.80
C SER A 81 -11.55 -96.29 -21.46
N TRP A 82 -12.80 -95.80 -21.47
CA TRP A 82 -13.54 -95.51 -20.24
C TRP A 82 -13.72 -96.76 -19.38
N LEU A 83 -14.21 -97.86 -19.98
CA LEU A 83 -14.50 -99.10 -19.27
C LEU A 83 -13.23 -99.70 -18.65
N GLU A 84 -12.11 -99.67 -19.38
CA GLU A 84 -10.79 -100.06 -18.89
C GLU A 84 -10.34 -99.18 -17.72
N GLY A 85 -10.42 -97.85 -17.87
CA GLY A 85 -10.07 -96.91 -16.80
C GLY A 85 -10.92 -97.10 -15.53
N MET A 86 -12.21 -97.41 -15.68
CA MET A 86 -13.08 -97.74 -14.54
C MET A 86 -12.64 -99.04 -13.85
N TYR A 87 -12.31 -100.10 -14.61
CA TYR A 87 -11.79 -101.36 -14.06
C TYR A 87 -10.47 -101.15 -13.30
N GLN A 88 -9.49 -100.50 -13.94
CA GLN A 88 -8.17 -100.25 -13.37
C GLN A 88 -8.23 -99.36 -12.11
N SER A 89 -9.14 -98.38 -12.07
CA SER A 89 -9.33 -97.53 -10.89
C SER A 89 -9.81 -98.30 -9.64
N LEU A 90 -10.45 -99.46 -9.82
CA LEU A 90 -10.86 -100.36 -8.73
C LEU A 90 -9.80 -101.40 -8.35
N ASP A 91 -9.02 -101.87 -9.33
CA ASP A 91 -8.05 -102.96 -9.16
C ASP A 91 -6.82 -102.50 -8.37
N SER A 92 -6.39 -101.25 -8.59
CA SER A 92 -5.29 -100.63 -7.84
C SER A 92 -5.54 -100.63 -6.31
N ARG A 93 -4.47 -100.80 -5.52
CA ARG A 93 -4.56 -101.29 -4.12
C ARG A 93 -5.34 -100.43 -3.12
N ARG A 94 -5.71 -99.15 -3.38
CA ARG A 94 -6.56 -98.36 -2.45
C ARG A 94 -7.23 -97.12 -3.08
N ASN A 95 -8.36 -97.22 -3.79
CA ASN A 95 -9.40 -96.17 -3.69
C ASN A 95 -10.78 -96.47 -4.33
N SER A 96 -11.70 -97.16 -3.61
CA SER A 96 -13.13 -97.19 -4.02
C SER A 96 -13.73 -95.77 -4.14
N ARG A 97 -13.13 -94.76 -3.50
CA ARG A 97 -13.50 -93.34 -3.60
C ARG A 97 -13.16 -92.74 -4.97
N LEU A 98 -12.02 -93.11 -5.58
CA LEU A 98 -11.65 -92.63 -6.91
C LEU A 98 -12.63 -93.16 -7.95
N PHE A 99 -12.94 -94.46 -7.89
CA PHE A 99 -13.94 -95.08 -8.75
C PHE A 99 -15.30 -94.36 -8.66
N LEU A 100 -15.80 -94.09 -7.45
CA LEU A 100 -17.05 -93.34 -7.27
C LEU A 100 -16.95 -91.91 -7.83
N LYS A 101 -15.83 -91.22 -7.64
CA LYS A 101 -15.58 -89.89 -8.21
C LYS A 101 -15.60 -89.91 -9.75
N LEU A 102 -14.98 -90.92 -10.37
CA LEU A 102 -14.99 -91.08 -11.82
C LEU A 102 -16.40 -91.42 -12.35
N LEU A 103 -17.20 -92.20 -11.61
CA LEU A 103 -18.60 -92.42 -11.94
C LEU A 103 -19.43 -91.14 -11.89
N ASP A 104 -19.22 -90.30 -10.88
CA ASP A 104 -19.89 -88.99 -10.76
C ASP A 104 -19.53 -88.09 -11.95
N PHE A 105 -18.23 -87.97 -12.24
CA PHE A 105 -17.74 -87.25 -13.41
C PHE A 105 -18.33 -87.79 -14.72
N SER A 106 -18.34 -89.12 -14.90
CA SER A 106 -18.86 -89.75 -16.12
C SER A 106 -20.34 -89.43 -16.30
N SER A 107 -21.12 -89.43 -15.21
CA SER A 107 -22.53 -89.06 -15.25
C SER A 107 -22.72 -87.59 -15.64
N TRP A 108 -21.95 -86.68 -15.05
CA TRP A 108 -22.01 -85.24 -15.37
C TRP A 108 -21.62 -84.95 -16.82
N LEU A 109 -20.54 -85.55 -17.32
CA LEU A 109 -20.07 -85.36 -18.68
C LEU A 109 -21.02 -86.00 -19.70
N LEU A 110 -21.46 -87.23 -19.45
CA LEU A 110 -22.35 -87.95 -20.36
C LEU A 110 -23.75 -87.34 -20.40
N ASN A 111 -24.31 -86.84 -19.29
CA ASN A 111 -25.67 -86.29 -19.29
C ASN A 111 -25.72 -84.81 -19.63
N GLU A 112 -24.83 -84.01 -19.03
CA GLU A 112 -24.96 -82.55 -18.94
C GLU A 112 -23.80 -81.80 -19.64
N ASN A 113 -22.84 -82.52 -20.25
CA ASN A 113 -21.61 -81.97 -20.81
C ASN A 113 -20.82 -81.11 -19.79
N ILE A 114 -20.78 -81.59 -18.55
CA ILE A 114 -20.08 -80.93 -17.44
C ILE A 114 -18.77 -81.67 -17.17
N LEU A 115 -17.65 -80.94 -17.22
CA LEU A 115 -16.33 -81.45 -16.85
C LEU A 115 -16.11 -81.44 -15.34
N HIS A 116 -16.63 -80.43 -14.65
CA HIS A 116 -16.54 -80.29 -13.20
C HIS A 116 -17.74 -79.52 -12.65
N GLN A 117 -18.27 -79.93 -11.50
CA GLN A 117 -19.34 -79.23 -10.81
C GLN A 117 -19.09 -79.17 -9.30
N SER A 118 -19.50 -78.04 -8.72
CA SER A 118 -19.64 -77.83 -7.28
C SER A 118 -21.07 -77.36 -6.98
N GLY A 119 -21.38 -77.11 -5.70
CA GLY A 119 -22.67 -76.53 -5.31
C GLY A 119 -22.88 -75.06 -5.76
N ILE A 120 -21.84 -74.39 -6.27
CA ILE A 120 -21.85 -72.95 -6.54
C ILE A 120 -21.58 -72.63 -8.02
N TYR A 121 -20.87 -73.51 -8.73
CA TYR A 121 -20.50 -73.32 -10.14
C TYR A 121 -20.28 -74.64 -10.86
N ALA A 122 -20.30 -74.60 -12.19
CA ALA A 122 -19.96 -75.72 -13.05
C ALA A 122 -19.13 -75.26 -14.26
N TRP A 123 -18.26 -76.16 -14.74
CA TRP A 123 -17.51 -76.03 -15.97
C TRP A 123 -18.15 -76.91 -17.04
N TYR A 124 -18.62 -76.27 -18.11
CA TYR A 124 -19.28 -76.88 -19.25
C TYR A 124 -18.34 -76.95 -20.44
N CYS A 125 -18.48 -78.00 -21.24
CA CYS A 125 -17.86 -78.12 -22.56
C CYS A 125 -18.94 -78.18 -23.64
N ASP A 126 -18.88 -77.31 -24.64
CA ASP A 126 -19.77 -77.35 -25.80
C ASP A 126 -19.04 -77.93 -27.01
N GLY A 127 -19.07 -79.26 -27.16
CA GLY A 127 -18.33 -79.98 -28.20
C GLY A 127 -18.28 -81.50 -28.00
N GLY A 128 -17.76 -82.21 -29.00
CA GLY A 128 -17.50 -83.65 -28.90
C GLY A 128 -16.31 -83.96 -27.98
N TYR A 129 -16.31 -85.12 -27.33
CA TYR A 129 -15.20 -85.56 -26.49
C TYR A 129 -14.92 -87.05 -26.65
N ARG A 130 -13.73 -87.50 -26.22
CA ARG A 130 -13.33 -88.91 -26.20
C ARG A 130 -12.64 -89.23 -24.88
N PHE A 131 -13.09 -90.28 -24.20
CA PHE A 131 -12.38 -90.86 -23.07
C PHE A 131 -11.17 -91.64 -23.58
N ASN A 132 -10.06 -91.52 -22.87
CA ASN A 132 -8.84 -92.27 -23.11
C ASN A 132 -8.24 -92.72 -21.77
N TYR A 133 -7.44 -93.77 -21.83
CA TYR A 133 -6.78 -94.34 -20.66
C TYR A 133 -5.37 -94.78 -21.04
N ASP A 134 -4.36 -94.25 -20.34
CA ASP A 134 -2.97 -94.69 -20.44
C ASP A 134 -2.48 -95.33 -19.12
N SER A 135 -2.64 -94.57 -18.04
CA SER A 135 -2.24 -94.78 -16.66
C SER A 135 -3.32 -94.22 -15.74
N VAL A 136 -3.94 -93.10 -16.15
CA VAL A 136 -5.12 -92.48 -15.55
C VAL A 136 -6.20 -92.27 -16.62
N LEU A 137 -7.46 -92.20 -16.19
CA LEU A 137 -8.57 -91.85 -17.08
C LEU A 137 -8.55 -90.34 -17.37
N TYR A 138 -8.60 -89.97 -18.64
CA TYR A 138 -8.70 -88.57 -19.09
C TYR A 138 -9.65 -88.43 -20.27
N VAL A 139 -10.03 -87.19 -20.59
CA VAL A 139 -10.92 -86.85 -21.71
C VAL A 139 -10.24 -85.89 -22.66
N ASP A 140 -10.15 -86.27 -23.94
CA ASP A 140 -9.72 -85.42 -25.04
C ASP A 140 -10.91 -84.65 -25.62
N LEU A 141 -10.76 -83.34 -25.77
CA LEU A 141 -11.72 -82.44 -26.38
C LEU A 141 -11.07 -81.69 -27.57
N PRO A 142 -11.37 -82.07 -28.83
CA PRO A 142 -10.66 -81.57 -30.00
C PRO A 142 -11.06 -80.17 -30.48
N GLU A 143 -12.28 -79.70 -30.27
CA GLU A 143 -12.71 -78.32 -30.55
C GLU A 143 -13.98 -78.01 -29.73
N PHE A 144 -13.90 -77.04 -28.82
CA PHE A 144 -15.04 -76.68 -27.97
C PHE A 144 -14.87 -75.31 -27.28
N ASP A 145 -15.97 -74.81 -26.71
CA ASP A 145 -15.96 -73.67 -25.80
C ASP A 145 -15.96 -74.15 -24.34
N LEU A 146 -14.94 -73.76 -23.56
CA LEU A 146 -14.85 -74.07 -22.14
C LEU A 146 -15.49 -72.93 -21.33
N THR A 147 -16.64 -73.19 -20.72
CA THR A 147 -17.41 -72.18 -19.98
C THR A 147 -17.52 -72.50 -18.50
N CYS A 148 -17.03 -71.61 -17.64
CA CYS A 148 -17.33 -71.63 -16.20
C CYS A 148 -18.56 -70.76 -15.93
N ARG A 149 -19.55 -71.30 -15.22
CA ARG A 149 -20.82 -70.60 -14.93
C ARG A 149 -21.20 -70.71 -13.46
N THR A 150 -21.61 -69.58 -12.88
CA THR A 150 -22.34 -69.48 -11.61
C THR A 150 -23.79 -69.05 -11.87
N LYS A 151 -24.60 -68.88 -10.83
CA LYS A 151 -25.96 -68.31 -10.95
C LYS A 151 -25.97 -66.90 -11.57
N ASN A 152 -24.89 -66.13 -11.40
CA ASN A 152 -24.87 -64.69 -11.65
C ASN A 152 -23.76 -64.22 -12.62
N ASP A 153 -22.83 -65.09 -13.00
CA ASP A 153 -21.67 -64.79 -13.84
C ASP A 153 -21.25 -66.00 -14.68
N SER A 154 -20.54 -65.73 -15.77
CA SER A 154 -19.88 -66.74 -16.59
C SER A 154 -18.63 -66.17 -17.26
N THR A 155 -17.62 -67.02 -17.44
CA THR A 155 -16.50 -66.75 -18.35
C THR A 155 -16.34 -67.91 -19.31
N THR A 156 -15.94 -67.60 -20.54
CA THR A 156 -15.80 -68.59 -21.61
C THR A 156 -14.45 -68.41 -22.29
N ILE A 157 -13.69 -69.51 -22.36
CA ILE A 157 -12.55 -69.62 -23.28
C ILE A 157 -13.09 -70.24 -24.57
N ARG A 158 -13.09 -69.45 -25.64
CA ARG A 158 -13.66 -69.86 -26.93
C ARG A 158 -12.66 -70.57 -27.81
N ASN A 159 -13.13 -71.50 -28.63
CA ASN A 159 -12.34 -72.22 -29.64
C ASN A 159 -11.05 -72.82 -29.06
N THR A 160 -11.18 -73.56 -27.95
CA THR A 160 -10.06 -74.25 -27.31
C THR A 160 -10.11 -75.75 -27.58
N THR A 161 -8.97 -76.40 -27.39
CA THR A 161 -8.77 -77.84 -27.52
C THR A 161 -7.99 -78.31 -26.29
N GLY A 162 -8.07 -79.58 -25.89
CA GLY A 162 -7.24 -80.04 -24.78
C GLY A 162 -7.68 -81.31 -24.08
N LYS A 163 -7.05 -81.56 -22.93
CA LYS A 163 -7.23 -82.75 -22.11
C LYS A 163 -7.70 -82.40 -20.71
N TYR A 164 -8.74 -83.09 -20.23
CA TYR A 164 -9.20 -82.99 -18.85
C TYR A 164 -8.91 -84.27 -18.06
N TYR A 165 -8.26 -84.11 -16.91
CA TYR A 165 -7.94 -85.18 -15.96
C TYR A 165 -8.89 -85.11 -14.75
N PRO A 166 -10.00 -85.88 -14.71
CA PRO A 166 -11.00 -85.81 -13.64
C PRO A 166 -10.46 -86.20 -12.25
N GLU A 167 -9.40 -87.01 -12.19
CA GLU A 167 -8.78 -87.39 -10.92
C GLU A 167 -8.19 -86.18 -10.18
N THR A 168 -7.44 -85.34 -10.89
CA THR A 168 -6.79 -84.13 -10.36
C THR A 168 -7.61 -82.86 -10.58
N ASN A 169 -8.68 -82.93 -11.39
CA ASN A 169 -9.41 -81.79 -11.96
C ASN A 169 -8.52 -80.86 -12.80
N LEU A 170 -7.42 -81.37 -13.35
CA LEU A 170 -6.48 -80.59 -14.16
C LEU A 170 -7.00 -80.47 -15.60
N TRP A 171 -7.10 -79.24 -16.09
CA TRP A 171 -7.32 -78.90 -17.49
C TRP A 171 -5.97 -78.56 -18.13
N LEU A 172 -5.63 -79.23 -19.23
CA LEU A 172 -4.53 -78.88 -20.14
C LEU A 172 -5.14 -78.40 -21.44
N GLY A 173 -5.12 -77.10 -21.69
CA GLY A 173 -5.69 -76.49 -22.89
C GLY A 173 -4.63 -76.04 -23.87
N GLU A 174 -4.97 -76.12 -25.15
CA GLU A 174 -4.20 -75.61 -26.28
C GLU A 174 -5.13 -74.75 -27.14
N ASN A 175 -4.64 -73.57 -27.51
CA ASN A 175 -5.38 -72.53 -28.22
C ASN A 175 -6.58 -72.00 -27.43
N GLY A 176 -7.03 -70.80 -27.79
CA GLY A 176 -8.30 -70.27 -27.34
C GLY A 176 -8.33 -68.75 -27.31
N LYS A 177 -9.51 -68.20 -27.05
CA LYS A 177 -9.71 -66.76 -26.92
C LYS A 177 -10.58 -66.43 -25.72
N LEU A 178 -10.12 -65.51 -24.87
CA LEU A 178 -10.87 -64.94 -23.76
C LEU A 178 -11.02 -63.43 -23.96
N SER A 179 -12.22 -62.88 -23.80
CA SER A 179 -12.51 -61.47 -24.11
C SER A 179 -13.02 -60.70 -22.89
N TRP A 180 -12.89 -59.36 -22.94
CA TRP A 180 -13.33 -58.46 -21.86
C TRP A 180 -14.81 -58.06 -21.96
N ILE A 181 -15.64 -58.84 -22.66
CA ILE A 181 -17.09 -58.57 -22.82
C ILE A 181 -17.77 -58.42 -21.45
N ARG A 182 -17.37 -59.20 -20.44
CA ARG A 182 -17.91 -59.08 -19.07
C ARG A 182 -17.64 -57.73 -18.42
N ALA A 183 -16.57 -57.05 -18.82
CA ALA A 183 -16.24 -55.69 -18.39
C ALA A 183 -16.90 -54.60 -19.26
N GLY A 184 -17.75 -54.98 -20.22
CA GLY A 184 -18.46 -54.05 -21.10
C GLY A 184 -17.64 -53.56 -22.30
N LEU A 185 -16.53 -54.24 -22.64
CA LEU A 185 -15.67 -53.89 -23.79
C LEU A 185 -15.96 -54.77 -25.01
N GLY A 186 -15.67 -54.28 -26.21
CA GLY A 186 -15.88 -55.02 -27.45
C GLY A 186 -15.01 -56.29 -27.53
N GLY A 187 -15.63 -57.44 -27.80
CA GLY A 187 -14.92 -58.73 -27.85
C GLY A 187 -13.88 -58.89 -28.98
N ASN A 188 -13.87 -57.96 -29.95
CA ASN A 188 -12.89 -57.86 -31.03
C ASN A 188 -11.90 -56.69 -30.85
N GLU A 189 -12.07 -55.92 -29.76
CA GLU A 189 -11.24 -54.77 -29.41
C GLU A 189 -10.28 -55.13 -28.26
N THR A 190 -10.76 -55.88 -27.27
CA THR A 190 -9.99 -56.28 -26.09
C THR A 190 -10.15 -57.76 -25.77
N TYR A 191 -9.09 -58.53 -25.99
CA TYR A 191 -9.08 -59.98 -25.78
C TYR A 191 -7.66 -60.53 -25.57
N ALA A 192 -7.57 -61.71 -25.00
CA ALA A 192 -6.36 -62.51 -24.88
C ALA A 192 -6.47 -63.76 -25.74
N VAL A 193 -5.44 -64.03 -26.54
CA VAL A 193 -5.23 -65.29 -27.24
C VAL A 193 -4.36 -66.18 -26.36
N LEU A 194 -4.82 -67.40 -26.16
CA LEU A 194 -4.18 -68.39 -25.31
C LEU A 194 -3.52 -69.44 -26.19
N ASN A 195 -2.30 -69.86 -25.86
CA ASN A 195 -1.61 -70.95 -26.54
C ASN A 195 -1.72 -72.21 -25.66
N ASP A 196 -0.61 -72.68 -25.09
CA ASP A 196 -0.61 -73.78 -24.13
C ASP A 196 -0.85 -73.24 -22.72
N TYR A 197 -1.83 -73.79 -22.01
CA TYR A 197 -2.15 -73.37 -20.64
C TYR A 197 -2.70 -74.50 -19.79
N LYS A 198 -2.61 -74.33 -18.47
CA LYS A 198 -3.15 -75.30 -17.53
C LYS A 198 -3.72 -74.64 -16.29
N PHE A 199 -4.83 -75.18 -15.79
CA PHE A 199 -5.39 -74.79 -14.50
C PHE A 199 -6.32 -75.87 -13.95
N PHE A 200 -6.70 -75.76 -12.68
CA PHE A 200 -7.61 -76.70 -12.05
C PHE A 200 -9.07 -76.22 -12.16
N LEU A 201 -9.97 -77.11 -12.61
CA LEU A 201 -11.41 -76.80 -12.74
C LEU A 201 -12.15 -76.77 -11.39
N ASN A 202 -11.47 -77.09 -10.28
CA ASN A 202 -12.01 -77.04 -8.92
C ASN A 202 -11.92 -75.64 -8.28
N SER A 203 -11.70 -74.59 -9.08
CA SER A 203 -11.66 -73.20 -8.65
C SER A 203 -12.48 -72.30 -9.59
N LEU A 204 -13.10 -71.27 -9.03
CA LEU A 204 -13.70 -70.15 -9.78
C LEU A 204 -12.66 -69.17 -10.32
N LYS A 205 -11.43 -69.24 -9.82
CA LYS A 205 -10.29 -68.42 -10.20
C LYS A 205 -9.26 -69.28 -10.91
N PHE A 206 -8.83 -68.85 -12.08
CA PHE A 206 -7.72 -69.46 -12.80
C PHE A 206 -6.77 -68.39 -13.32
N GLU A 207 -5.59 -68.85 -13.71
CA GLU A 207 -4.52 -67.98 -14.15
C GLU A 207 -3.70 -68.69 -15.22
N ILE A 208 -3.26 -67.91 -16.19
CA ILE A 208 -2.52 -68.36 -17.35
C ILE A 208 -1.29 -67.48 -17.42
N ASP A 209 -0.14 -68.11 -17.33
CA ASP A 209 1.16 -67.48 -17.27
C ASP A 209 1.43 -66.69 -18.54
N SER A 210 1.19 -67.25 -19.73
CA SER A 210 1.49 -66.58 -20.99
C SER A 210 0.27 -66.46 -21.90
N VAL A 211 -0.12 -65.23 -22.22
CA VAL A 211 -1.13 -64.91 -23.24
C VAL A 211 -0.64 -63.80 -24.17
N VAL A 212 -1.20 -63.77 -25.39
CA VAL A 212 -1.06 -62.65 -26.32
C VAL A 212 -2.29 -61.76 -26.16
N PHE A 213 -2.13 -60.62 -25.50
CA PHE A 213 -3.19 -59.67 -25.22
C PHE A 213 -3.29 -58.60 -26.29
N VAL A 214 -4.49 -58.37 -26.81
CA VAL A 214 -4.79 -57.37 -27.83
C VAL A 214 -5.67 -56.31 -27.21
N ASN A 215 -5.25 -55.04 -27.29
CA ASN A 215 -6.07 -53.88 -26.94
C ASN A 215 -5.88 -52.77 -27.99
N LYS A 216 -6.80 -52.75 -28.97
CA LYS A 216 -6.74 -51.84 -30.12
C LYS A 216 -6.87 -50.36 -29.78
N LYS A 217 -7.26 -50.02 -28.55
CA LYS A 217 -7.38 -48.63 -28.10
C LYS A 217 -6.03 -48.01 -27.76
N TYR A 218 -5.14 -48.78 -27.13
CA TYR A 218 -3.88 -48.26 -26.58
C TYR A 218 -2.65 -48.74 -27.34
N PHE A 219 -2.71 -49.90 -27.99
CA PHE A 219 -1.56 -50.48 -28.66
C PHE A 219 -1.92 -50.91 -30.08
N PRO A 220 -1.07 -50.60 -31.08
CA PRO A 220 -1.19 -51.18 -32.41
C PRO A 220 -0.82 -52.68 -32.40
N ASP A 221 0.17 -53.04 -31.59
CA ASP A 221 0.69 -54.39 -31.44
C ASP A 221 0.13 -55.13 -30.22
N ALA A 222 0.20 -56.46 -30.24
CA ALA A 222 -0.22 -57.29 -29.12
C ALA A 222 0.85 -57.37 -28.02
N LEU A 223 0.44 -57.49 -26.77
CA LEU A 223 1.31 -57.56 -25.60
C LEU A 223 1.38 -58.98 -25.05
N LEU A 224 2.59 -59.45 -24.71
CA LEU A 224 2.77 -60.67 -23.94
C LEU A 224 2.61 -60.38 -22.44
N GLY A 225 1.92 -61.27 -21.74
CA GLY A 225 1.73 -61.11 -20.31
C GLY A 225 0.93 -62.24 -19.67
N ARG A 226 0.55 -62.02 -18.41
CA ARG A 226 -0.17 -62.95 -17.56
C ARG A 226 -1.65 -62.59 -17.53
N LEU A 227 -2.51 -63.61 -17.64
CA LEU A 227 -3.96 -63.47 -17.54
C LEU A 227 -4.44 -64.07 -16.23
N GLN A 228 -5.26 -63.34 -15.48
CA GLN A 228 -5.97 -63.87 -14.33
C GLN A 228 -7.47 -63.66 -14.49
N GLU A 229 -8.24 -64.71 -14.23
CA GLU A 229 -9.69 -64.71 -14.40
C GLU A 229 -10.34 -65.25 -13.13
N LYS A 230 -11.48 -64.67 -12.76
CA LYS A 230 -12.31 -65.14 -11.64
C LYS A 230 -13.79 -64.87 -11.92
N VAL A 231 -14.58 -65.93 -11.89
CA VAL A 231 -16.04 -65.86 -12.00
C VAL A 231 -16.66 -65.49 -10.64
N SER A 232 -17.55 -64.50 -10.64
CA SER A 232 -18.25 -63.98 -9.46
C SER A 232 -19.46 -64.84 -9.09
N THR A 233 -19.72 -64.99 -7.79
CA THR A 233 -20.99 -65.55 -7.28
C THR A 233 -22.07 -64.48 -7.07
N ASN A 234 -21.67 -63.20 -7.05
CA ASN A 234 -22.54 -62.05 -6.88
C ASN A 234 -22.97 -61.46 -8.24
N LYS A 235 -24.10 -60.75 -8.25
CA LYS A 235 -24.60 -60.02 -9.43
C LYS A 235 -23.56 -59.03 -9.95
N ILE A 236 -23.31 -59.08 -11.25
CA ILE A 236 -22.27 -58.28 -11.90
C ILE A 236 -22.78 -56.89 -12.27
N ASN A 237 -21.93 -55.89 -12.05
CA ASN A 237 -22.02 -54.60 -12.71
C ASN A 237 -20.76 -54.43 -13.60
N PRO A 238 -20.88 -54.35 -14.94
CA PRO A 238 -19.73 -54.21 -15.85
C PRO A 238 -18.78 -53.05 -15.49
N LYS A 239 -19.29 -51.96 -14.90
CA LYS A 239 -18.46 -50.81 -14.48
C LYS A 239 -17.64 -51.06 -13.21
N LYS A 240 -17.92 -52.15 -12.48
CA LYS A 240 -17.30 -52.49 -11.20
C LYS A 240 -16.59 -53.84 -11.20
N VAL A 241 -16.58 -54.58 -12.31
CA VAL A 241 -15.83 -55.84 -12.37
C VAL A 241 -14.33 -55.58 -12.37
N SER A 242 -13.60 -56.45 -11.68
CA SER A 242 -12.13 -56.42 -11.64
C SER A 242 -11.50 -57.54 -12.46
N TYR A 243 -12.28 -58.37 -13.14
CA TYR A 243 -11.81 -59.48 -13.97
C TYR A 243 -12.49 -59.43 -15.35
N PRO A 244 -11.84 -59.90 -16.43
CA PRO A 244 -10.50 -60.49 -16.45
C PRO A 244 -9.40 -59.48 -16.12
N GLN A 245 -8.24 -59.97 -15.69
CA GLN A 245 -7.05 -59.17 -15.39
C GLN A 245 -5.91 -59.55 -16.31
N PHE A 246 -5.21 -58.56 -16.83
CA PHE A 246 -4.00 -58.72 -17.61
C PHE A 246 -2.86 -57.89 -17.01
N GLU A 247 -1.65 -58.42 -17.06
CA GLU A 247 -0.42 -57.75 -16.65
C GLU A 247 0.68 -58.07 -17.68
N SER A 248 1.26 -57.05 -18.31
CA SER A 248 2.31 -57.21 -19.31
C SER A 248 3.63 -57.67 -18.68
N TYR A 249 4.42 -58.43 -19.42
CA TYR A 249 5.80 -58.74 -19.02
C TYR A 249 6.78 -57.60 -19.28
N SER A 250 6.51 -56.78 -20.29
CA SER A 250 7.26 -55.54 -20.51
C SER A 250 6.85 -54.51 -19.45
N HIS A 251 7.86 -53.89 -18.86
CA HIS A 251 7.73 -52.81 -17.88
C HIS A 251 8.26 -51.47 -18.44
N ASN A 252 8.55 -51.42 -19.74
CA ASN A 252 9.14 -50.28 -20.44
C ASN A 252 8.40 -49.98 -21.76
N LEU A 253 7.07 -50.15 -21.77
CA LEU A 253 6.23 -49.79 -22.90
C LEU A 253 6.18 -48.28 -23.01
N TYR A 254 6.54 -47.74 -24.18
CA TYR A 254 6.43 -46.33 -24.49
C TYR A 254 5.22 -46.07 -25.37
N ILE A 255 4.37 -45.14 -24.95
CA ILE A 255 3.17 -44.69 -25.69
C ILE A 255 3.28 -43.17 -25.85
N ALA A 256 3.68 -42.74 -27.04
CA ALA A 256 3.67 -41.33 -27.42
C ALA A 256 2.23 -40.82 -27.53
N ASP A 257 1.99 -39.59 -27.06
CA ASP A 257 0.70 -38.90 -27.17
C ASP A 257 -0.51 -39.74 -26.72
N ILE A 258 -0.38 -40.48 -25.60
CA ILE A 258 -1.51 -41.20 -24.98
C ILE A 258 -2.68 -40.24 -24.70
N TYR A 259 -2.34 -38.98 -24.42
CA TYR A 259 -3.18 -37.81 -24.61
C TYR A 259 -2.33 -36.74 -25.30
N LYS A 260 -2.95 -35.73 -25.93
CA LYS A 260 -2.22 -34.65 -26.60
C LYS A 260 -1.16 -34.02 -25.68
N ASP A 261 0.09 -34.02 -26.15
CA ASP A 261 1.28 -33.47 -25.49
C ASP A 261 1.64 -34.22 -24.19
N ILE A 262 1.25 -35.50 -24.06
CA ILE A 262 1.50 -36.34 -22.89
C ILE A 262 1.96 -37.73 -23.36
N ASP A 263 3.14 -38.14 -22.90
CA ASP A 263 3.68 -39.47 -23.15
C ASP A 263 3.58 -40.35 -21.90
N PHE A 264 3.50 -41.67 -22.11
CA PHE A 264 3.56 -42.68 -21.06
C PHE A 264 4.74 -43.62 -21.27
N GLU A 265 5.45 -43.95 -20.19
CA GLU A 265 6.46 -45.00 -20.17
C GLU A 265 6.25 -45.91 -18.94
N GLY A 266 6.19 -47.23 -19.15
CA GLY A 266 6.07 -48.20 -18.05
C GLY A 266 5.44 -49.52 -18.47
N GLY A 267 5.06 -50.34 -17.50
CA GLY A 267 4.26 -51.54 -17.72
C GLY A 267 2.77 -51.25 -17.88
N PHE A 268 2.05 -52.20 -18.45
CA PHE A 268 0.61 -52.12 -18.67
C PHE A 268 -0.13 -53.23 -17.92
N ALA A 269 -1.10 -52.83 -17.10
CA ALA A 269 -2.02 -53.76 -16.47
C ALA A 269 -3.47 -53.32 -16.67
N MET A 270 -4.37 -54.28 -16.72
CA MET A 270 -5.80 -54.03 -16.90
C MET A 270 -6.59 -54.89 -15.92
N LYS A 271 -7.48 -54.29 -15.13
CA LYS A 271 -8.36 -55.00 -14.18
C LYS A 271 -9.82 -54.70 -14.50
N GLY A 272 -10.51 -55.66 -15.11
CA GLY A 272 -11.81 -55.38 -15.73
C GLY A 272 -11.64 -54.29 -16.79
N ALA A 273 -12.42 -53.22 -16.74
CA ALA A 273 -12.32 -52.10 -17.68
C ALA A 273 -11.28 -51.02 -17.27
N ARG A 274 -10.69 -51.11 -16.07
CA ARG A 274 -9.73 -50.11 -15.56
C ARG A 274 -8.33 -50.44 -16.05
N VAL A 275 -7.65 -49.42 -16.55
CA VAL A 275 -6.27 -49.52 -17.02
C VAL A 275 -5.34 -48.97 -15.95
N TYR A 276 -4.17 -49.57 -15.86
CA TYR A 276 -3.12 -49.20 -14.94
C TYR A 276 -1.80 -49.10 -15.70
N GLY A 277 -1.10 -47.97 -15.55
CA GLY A 277 0.33 -47.91 -15.83
C GLY A 277 1.08 -48.40 -14.60
N THR A 278 2.01 -49.33 -14.74
CA THR A 278 2.67 -50.00 -13.61
C THR A 278 4.18 -49.94 -13.72
N GLY A 279 4.86 -49.55 -12.65
CA GLY A 279 6.31 -49.71 -12.53
C GLY A 279 6.69 -51.12 -12.07
N ASP A 280 7.98 -51.42 -12.07
CA ASP A 280 8.57 -52.61 -11.46
C ASP A 280 9.32 -52.27 -10.15
N LYS A 281 10.13 -53.20 -9.67
CA LYS A 281 10.94 -53.03 -8.44
C LYS A 281 11.97 -51.90 -8.59
N TYR A 282 12.55 -51.75 -9.78
CA TYR A 282 13.67 -50.87 -10.07
C TYR A 282 13.26 -49.58 -10.79
N HIS A 283 12.16 -49.59 -11.54
CA HIS A 283 11.71 -48.47 -12.37
C HIS A 283 10.25 -48.16 -12.09
N ASP A 284 9.94 -46.89 -11.87
CA ASP A 284 8.56 -46.41 -11.78
C ASP A 284 7.97 -46.23 -13.17
N ALA A 285 6.64 -46.34 -13.30
CA ALA A 285 5.98 -45.82 -14.49
C ALA A 285 6.03 -44.30 -14.48
N SER A 286 6.07 -43.67 -15.65
CA SER A 286 6.13 -42.22 -15.79
C SER A 286 5.17 -41.66 -16.83
N PHE A 287 4.68 -40.46 -16.55
CA PHE A 287 4.02 -39.61 -17.51
C PHE A 287 4.83 -38.34 -17.72
N SER A 288 5.19 -38.05 -18.97
CA SER A 288 5.88 -36.81 -19.37
C SER A 288 4.87 -35.86 -20.00
N PHE A 289 4.77 -34.66 -19.46
CA PHE A 289 3.88 -33.59 -19.91
C PHE A 289 4.70 -32.55 -20.65
N LYS A 290 4.43 -32.39 -21.94
CA LYS A 290 5.23 -31.56 -22.84
C LYS A 290 4.73 -30.12 -22.89
N LYS A 291 5.66 -29.18 -23.05
CA LYS A 291 5.41 -27.77 -23.40
C LYS A 291 6.20 -27.42 -24.66
N GLU A 292 5.62 -26.58 -25.51
CA GLU A 292 6.28 -26.04 -26.70
C GLU A 292 7.38 -25.03 -26.28
N TYR A 293 8.51 -25.04 -26.98
CA TYR A 293 9.53 -24.01 -26.81
C TYR A 293 9.06 -22.66 -27.34
N LEU A 294 9.36 -21.56 -26.65
CA LEU A 294 9.00 -20.20 -27.10
C LEU A 294 9.64 -19.83 -28.45
N ASN A 295 10.87 -20.27 -28.69
CA ASN A 295 11.70 -19.84 -29.83
C ASN A 295 12.06 -20.99 -30.79
N LYS A 296 11.43 -22.17 -30.64
CA LYS A 296 11.69 -23.34 -31.47
C LYS A 296 10.37 -24.07 -31.72
N ASN A 297 10.16 -24.55 -32.94
CA ASN A 297 9.03 -25.41 -33.26
C ASN A 297 9.30 -26.86 -32.80
N ASP A 298 9.46 -27.03 -31.49
CA ASP A 298 9.79 -28.29 -30.83
C ASP A 298 9.21 -28.29 -29.39
N TYR A 299 9.19 -29.44 -28.74
CA TYR A 299 8.64 -29.63 -27.40
C TYR A 299 9.70 -30.12 -26.41
N TYR A 300 9.50 -29.82 -25.13
CA TYR A 300 10.28 -30.40 -24.04
C TYR A 300 9.39 -30.94 -22.92
N ASP A 301 9.91 -31.91 -22.18
CA ASP A 301 9.25 -32.48 -21.01
C ASP A 301 9.33 -31.46 -19.85
N LEU A 302 8.28 -30.66 -19.69
CA LEU A 302 8.20 -29.67 -18.62
C LEU A 302 7.95 -30.36 -17.27
N LEU A 303 7.04 -31.32 -17.21
CA LEU A 303 6.66 -32.01 -15.98
C LEU A 303 6.73 -33.52 -16.17
N ILE A 304 7.44 -34.21 -15.28
CA ILE A 304 7.47 -35.68 -15.25
C ILE A 304 6.88 -36.15 -13.92
N ALA A 305 5.84 -37.00 -14.00
CA ALA A 305 5.22 -37.65 -12.86
C ALA A 305 5.61 -39.13 -12.83
N ARG A 306 6.22 -39.60 -11.74
CA ARG A 306 6.69 -40.99 -11.57
C ARG A 306 5.96 -41.70 -10.42
N SER A 307 5.50 -42.92 -10.63
CA SER A 307 4.79 -43.72 -9.62
C SER A 307 4.88 -45.22 -9.90
N LYS A 308 4.85 -46.03 -8.84
CA LYS A 308 4.64 -47.50 -8.94
C LYS A 308 3.36 -47.87 -9.67
N SER A 309 2.32 -47.04 -9.57
CA SER A 309 1.09 -47.24 -10.33
C SER A 309 0.34 -45.95 -10.62
N PHE A 310 -0.16 -45.84 -11.84
CA PHE A 310 -1.15 -44.85 -12.26
C PHE A 310 -2.45 -45.56 -12.63
N VAL A 311 -3.58 -45.03 -12.19
CA VAL A 311 -4.91 -45.44 -12.65
C VAL A 311 -5.30 -44.57 -13.84
N ILE A 312 -5.56 -45.21 -14.98
CA ILE A 312 -5.95 -44.56 -16.23
C ILE A 312 -7.41 -44.91 -16.52
N ASN A 313 -8.27 -43.90 -16.48
CA ASN A 313 -9.67 -43.98 -16.92
C ASN A 313 -9.85 -43.03 -18.10
N ASN A 314 -10.93 -43.18 -18.90
CA ASN A 314 -11.11 -42.49 -20.19
C ASN A 314 -10.63 -41.02 -20.23
N ASP A 315 -10.91 -40.22 -19.20
CA ASP A 315 -10.53 -38.80 -19.16
C ASP A 315 -9.65 -38.41 -17.96
N ILE A 316 -9.15 -39.37 -17.17
CA ILE A 316 -8.42 -39.09 -15.92
C ILE A 316 -7.23 -40.04 -15.76
N ILE A 317 -6.05 -39.45 -15.52
CA ILE A 317 -4.88 -40.15 -14.98
C ILE A 317 -4.77 -39.78 -13.50
N SER A 318 -4.52 -40.75 -12.62
CA SER A 318 -4.33 -40.46 -11.20
C SER A 318 -3.36 -41.42 -10.53
N SER A 319 -2.62 -40.91 -9.55
CA SER A 319 -1.84 -41.71 -8.60
C SER A 319 -2.06 -41.18 -7.19
N ALA A 320 -2.14 -42.07 -6.21
CA ALA A 320 -2.21 -41.68 -4.80
C ALA A 320 -0.89 -41.11 -4.28
N ARG A 321 0.24 -41.48 -4.91
CA ARG A 321 1.58 -41.00 -4.58
C ARG A 321 2.44 -41.02 -5.83
N ALA A 322 2.79 -39.85 -6.37
CA ALA A 322 3.70 -39.71 -7.49
C ALA A 322 4.80 -38.70 -7.18
N ALA A 323 6.04 -39.04 -7.45
CA ALA A 323 7.14 -38.08 -7.46
C ALA A 323 6.97 -37.16 -8.67
N ILE A 324 7.10 -35.85 -8.45
CA ILE A 324 6.93 -34.84 -9.48
C ILE A 324 8.24 -34.08 -9.65
N THR A 325 8.65 -33.90 -10.90
CA THR A 325 9.73 -32.98 -11.27
C THR A 325 9.23 -32.03 -12.35
N ILE A 326 9.34 -30.72 -12.11
CA ILE A 326 9.10 -29.68 -13.11
C ILE A 326 10.47 -29.15 -13.53
N TYR A 327 10.83 -29.29 -14.80
CA TYR A 327 12.17 -28.96 -15.31
C TYR A 327 12.26 -27.54 -15.87
N HIS A 328 13.41 -26.91 -15.63
CA HIS A 328 13.84 -25.70 -16.32
C HIS A 328 15.35 -25.72 -16.54
N GLN A 329 15.77 -25.97 -17.78
CA GLN A 329 17.20 -26.12 -18.11
C GLN A 329 17.84 -27.22 -17.24
N GLU A 330 18.84 -26.88 -16.42
CA GLU A 330 19.51 -27.78 -15.47
C GLU A 330 18.85 -27.78 -14.08
N ASP A 331 17.90 -26.86 -13.86
CA ASP A 331 17.18 -26.68 -12.59
C ASP A 331 15.83 -27.40 -12.57
N SER A 332 15.27 -27.58 -11.37
CA SER A 332 13.94 -28.18 -11.22
C SER A 332 13.20 -27.78 -9.95
N ILE A 333 11.88 -27.89 -10.01
CA ILE A 333 11.00 -27.96 -8.83
C ILE A 333 10.64 -29.42 -8.60
N PHE A 334 11.09 -29.99 -7.48
CA PHE A 334 10.94 -31.41 -7.16
C PHE A 334 10.09 -31.65 -5.91
N HIS A 335 9.28 -32.71 -5.96
CA HIS A 335 8.60 -33.25 -4.79
C HIS A 335 8.55 -34.78 -4.82
N SER A 336 8.79 -35.40 -3.67
CA SER A 336 8.99 -36.85 -3.48
C SER A 336 7.74 -37.73 -3.70
N GLY A 337 6.57 -37.24 -3.30
CA GLY A 337 5.32 -37.99 -3.48
C GLY A 337 4.10 -37.13 -3.22
N LEU A 338 3.28 -36.90 -4.25
CA LEU A 338 2.05 -36.11 -4.21
C LEU A 338 0.86 -36.95 -4.68
N LEU A 339 -0.35 -36.60 -4.23
CA LEU A 339 -1.55 -37.06 -4.92
C LEU A 339 -1.60 -36.37 -6.27
N PHE A 340 -1.43 -37.16 -7.33
CA PHE A 340 -1.37 -36.68 -8.69
C PHE A 340 -2.68 -36.96 -9.42
N LYS A 341 -3.18 -35.97 -10.14
CA LYS A 341 -4.35 -36.12 -11.00
C LYS A 341 -4.21 -35.25 -12.24
N TYR A 342 -4.45 -35.85 -13.40
CA TYR A 342 -4.65 -35.13 -14.67
C TYR A 342 -6.08 -35.36 -15.15
N ILE A 343 -6.75 -34.29 -15.59
CA ILE A 343 -8.10 -34.34 -16.17
C ILE A 343 -8.01 -33.88 -17.63
N HIS A 344 -8.25 -34.81 -18.56
CA HIS A 344 -8.13 -34.58 -20.00
C HIS A 344 -9.06 -33.47 -20.50
N LYS A 345 -10.32 -33.46 -20.05
CA LYS A 345 -11.36 -32.50 -20.48
C LYS A 345 -10.91 -31.03 -20.42
N ASN A 346 -10.17 -30.66 -19.36
CA ASN A 346 -9.73 -29.29 -19.13
C ASN A 346 -8.20 -29.15 -19.24
N ARG A 347 -7.49 -30.24 -19.59
CA ARG A 347 -6.01 -30.33 -19.55
C ARG A 347 -5.40 -29.79 -18.25
N GLU A 348 -6.03 -30.10 -17.11
CA GLU A 348 -5.60 -29.64 -15.78
C GLU A 348 -4.83 -30.75 -15.07
N VAL A 349 -3.61 -30.42 -14.64
CA VAL A 349 -2.79 -31.19 -13.70
C VAL A 349 -2.99 -30.62 -12.30
N SER A 350 -3.26 -31.50 -11.34
CA SER A 350 -3.42 -31.18 -9.93
C SER A 350 -2.49 -32.07 -9.10
N MET A 351 -1.70 -31.43 -8.25
CA MET A 351 -0.73 -32.09 -7.39
C MET A 351 -0.98 -31.63 -5.95
N LEU A 352 -1.48 -32.55 -5.12
CA LEU A 352 -1.97 -32.22 -3.78
C LEU A 352 -1.14 -32.95 -2.72
N ARG A 353 -0.80 -32.26 -1.64
CA ARG A 353 -0.24 -32.89 -0.44
C ARG A 353 -1.37 -33.46 0.40
N LEU A 354 -1.17 -34.67 0.93
CA LEU A 354 -2.11 -35.36 1.82
C LEU A 354 -1.77 -35.03 3.28
N GLU A 355 -2.78 -35.05 4.15
CA GLU A 355 -2.67 -34.64 5.57
C GLU A 355 -1.72 -35.48 6.44
N LYS A 356 -1.18 -36.61 5.97
CA LYS A 356 -0.33 -37.50 6.77
C LYS A 356 0.82 -38.12 5.97
N GLY A 357 2.00 -38.21 6.60
CA GLY A 357 3.19 -38.90 6.08
C GLY A 357 4.16 -38.01 5.31
N ILE A 358 5.08 -38.63 4.56
CA ILE A 358 6.16 -37.96 3.77
C ILE A 358 5.62 -37.02 2.69
N VAL A 359 4.35 -37.19 2.32
CA VAL A 359 3.61 -36.33 1.40
C VAL A 359 3.57 -34.87 1.90
N GLN A 360 4.00 -34.59 3.14
CA GLN A 360 4.18 -33.25 3.67
C GLN A 360 5.59 -32.66 3.51
N SER A 361 6.51 -33.25 2.73
CA SER A 361 7.76 -32.53 2.38
C SER A 361 7.44 -31.21 1.65
N PRO A 362 8.30 -30.18 1.72
CA PRO A 362 8.18 -29.03 0.83
C PRO A 362 8.49 -29.43 -0.62
N TYR A 363 8.19 -28.53 -1.56
CA TYR A 363 8.77 -28.59 -2.90
C TYR A 363 10.17 -27.97 -2.84
N PHE A 364 11.15 -28.62 -3.45
CA PHE A 364 12.52 -28.10 -3.56
C PHE A 364 12.69 -27.44 -4.91
N ASP A 365 13.01 -26.15 -4.93
CA ASP A 365 13.19 -25.36 -6.15
C ASP A 365 14.64 -24.93 -6.27
N THR A 366 15.39 -25.57 -7.18
CA THR A 366 16.81 -25.26 -7.39
C THR A 366 17.04 -24.03 -8.28
N PHE A 367 16.02 -23.58 -9.02
CA PHE A 367 16.15 -22.38 -9.85
C PHE A 367 16.13 -21.12 -8.98
N HIS A 368 15.19 -21.06 -8.04
CA HIS A 368 15.05 -19.93 -7.12
C HIS A 368 15.88 -20.07 -5.83
N ASP A 369 16.50 -21.24 -5.60
CA ASP A 369 17.16 -21.62 -4.34
C ASP A 369 16.25 -21.51 -3.10
N VAL A 370 15.04 -22.07 -3.20
CA VAL A 370 14.04 -22.04 -2.12
C VAL A 370 13.34 -23.38 -1.88
N GLU A 371 12.77 -23.51 -0.69
CA GLU A 371 11.79 -24.53 -0.34
C GLU A 371 10.39 -23.91 -0.31
N ILE A 372 9.42 -24.54 -0.99
CA ILE A 372 8.03 -24.06 -1.06
C ILE A 372 7.13 -25.00 -0.27
N ASP A 373 6.60 -24.52 0.85
CA ASP A 373 5.60 -25.22 1.67
C ASP A 373 4.19 -24.76 1.25
N CYS A 374 3.55 -25.50 0.34
CA CYS A 374 2.19 -25.22 -0.13
C CYS A 374 1.36 -26.50 -0.21
N GLU A 375 0.04 -26.44 0.00
CA GLU A 375 -0.81 -27.64 -0.02
C GLU A 375 -1.07 -28.20 -1.42
N ALA A 376 -1.19 -27.34 -2.43
CA ALA A 376 -1.61 -27.72 -3.76
C ALA A 376 -0.95 -26.89 -4.87
N VAL A 377 -0.57 -27.59 -5.94
CA VAL A 377 -0.05 -27.01 -7.17
C VAL A 377 -0.96 -27.40 -8.33
N TYR A 378 -1.39 -26.41 -9.11
CA TYR A 378 -2.27 -26.59 -10.26
C TYR A 378 -1.63 -26.03 -11.52
N TRP A 379 -1.67 -26.81 -12.59
CA TRP A 379 -1.23 -26.38 -13.91
C TRP A 379 -2.29 -26.70 -14.95
N ASN A 380 -2.83 -25.65 -15.58
CA ASN A 380 -3.60 -25.81 -16.82
C ASN A 380 -2.60 -25.80 -17.97
N MET A 381 -2.46 -26.91 -18.70
CA MET A 381 -1.48 -27.03 -19.78
C MET A 381 -1.70 -26.03 -20.92
N GLY A 382 -2.89 -25.41 -21.02
CA GLY A 382 -3.16 -24.34 -21.97
C GLY A 382 -2.66 -22.96 -21.54
N GLU A 383 -2.17 -22.80 -20.31
CA GLU A 383 -1.69 -21.53 -19.77
C GLU A 383 -0.18 -21.60 -19.48
N PRO A 384 0.58 -20.52 -19.73
CA PRO A 384 2.02 -20.45 -19.45
C PRO A 384 2.30 -20.19 -17.97
N ARG A 385 1.51 -20.76 -17.04
CA ARG A 385 1.67 -20.53 -15.59
C ARG A 385 1.28 -21.72 -14.73
N ILE A 386 1.99 -21.89 -13.61
CA ILE A 386 1.69 -22.86 -12.55
C ILE A 386 1.30 -22.11 -11.28
N ASN A 387 0.25 -22.55 -10.59
CA ASN A 387 -0.30 -21.85 -9.42
C ASN A 387 -0.14 -22.67 -8.15
N PHE A 388 0.38 -22.03 -7.10
CA PHE A 388 0.57 -22.57 -5.76
C PHE A 388 -0.48 -21.96 -4.82
N ARG A 389 -1.24 -22.81 -4.12
CA ARG A 389 -2.36 -22.40 -3.25
C ARG A 389 -2.81 -23.53 -2.32
N ALA A 390 -3.77 -23.24 -1.45
CA ALA A 390 -4.54 -24.21 -0.69
C ALA A 390 -5.45 -25.05 -1.59
N ILE A 391 -5.85 -26.23 -1.10
CA ILE A 391 -6.75 -27.13 -1.82
C ILE A 391 -8.10 -26.44 -2.12
N LYS A 392 -8.56 -26.49 -3.39
CA LYS A 392 -9.81 -25.86 -3.82
C LYS A 392 -10.99 -26.39 -3.00
N GLY A 393 -11.75 -25.48 -2.36
CA GLY A 393 -13.03 -25.77 -1.70
C GLY A 393 -12.98 -26.14 -0.21
N LEU A 394 -11.80 -26.21 0.41
CA LEU A 394 -11.66 -26.55 1.85
C LEU A 394 -11.43 -25.32 2.75
N GLY A 395 -11.11 -24.14 2.20
CA GLY A 395 -10.91 -22.90 2.94
C GLY A 395 -10.98 -21.65 2.06
N LYS A 396 -11.26 -20.50 2.68
CA LYS A 396 -11.18 -19.17 2.03
C LYS A 396 -9.76 -18.59 2.06
N ILE A 397 -9.05 -18.84 3.16
CA ILE A 397 -7.68 -18.38 3.41
C ILE A 397 -6.71 -19.46 2.95
N SER A 398 -5.66 -19.04 2.28
CA SER A 398 -4.64 -19.89 1.70
C SER A 398 -3.27 -19.42 2.18
N ASN A 399 -2.51 -20.31 2.82
CA ASN A 399 -1.20 -20.02 3.42
C ASN A 399 -0.11 -20.79 2.67
N VAL A 400 0.95 -20.10 2.28
CA VAL A 400 2.14 -20.68 1.65
C VAL A 400 3.36 -20.03 2.26
N VAL A 401 4.35 -20.82 2.63
CA VAL A 401 5.64 -20.34 3.11
C VAL A 401 6.70 -20.72 2.09
N ILE A 402 7.50 -19.74 1.68
CA ILE A 402 8.65 -19.95 0.79
C ILE A 402 9.90 -19.52 1.56
N SER A 403 10.84 -20.43 1.76
CA SER A 403 12.05 -20.18 2.57
C SER A 403 13.30 -20.34 1.73
N SER A 404 14.30 -19.49 1.97
CA SER A 404 15.64 -19.65 1.40
C SER A 404 16.21 -21.05 1.67
N LYS A 405 16.95 -21.61 0.70
CA LYS A 405 17.74 -22.84 0.91
C LYS A 405 18.75 -22.68 2.06
N ASN A 406 19.28 -21.47 2.27
CA ASN A 406 20.24 -21.14 3.34
C ASN A 406 19.56 -20.56 4.59
N PHE A 407 18.24 -20.66 4.71
CA PHE A 407 17.51 -20.24 5.90
C PHE A 407 17.99 -21.01 7.14
N TYR A 408 18.20 -20.30 8.25
CA TYR A 408 18.47 -20.90 9.55
C TYR A 408 17.77 -20.15 10.68
N SER A 409 17.28 -20.91 11.67
CA SER A 409 16.72 -20.36 12.90
C SER A 409 17.20 -21.21 14.08
N GLU A 410 17.87 -20.57 15.04
CA GLU A 410 18.32 -21.23 16.26
C GLU A 410 17.12 -21.77 17.07
N GLN A 411 16.03 -21.01 17.15
CA GLN A 411 14.81 -21.45 17.81
C GLN A 411 14.22 -22.71 17.15
N HIS A 412 14.23 -22.78 15.81
CA HIS A 412 13.76 -23.96 15.09
C HIS A 412 14.70 -25.17 15.32
N PHE A 413 16.02 -24.95 15.30
CA PHE A 413 16.99 -25.99 15.62
C PHE A 413 16.74 -26.54 17.03
N ASP A 414 16.69 -25.69 18.04
CA ASP A 414 16.50 -26.11 19.43
C ASP A 414 15.15 -26.83 19.63
N TYR A 415 14.10 -26.42 18.90
CA TYR A 415 12.79 -27.10 18.91
C TYR A 415 12.87 -28.55 18.41
N LEU A 416 13.68 -28.84 17.38
CA LEU A 416 13.84 -30.20 16.84
C LEU A 416 14.47 -31.19 17.83
N GLN A 417 15.20 -30.70 18.85
CA GLN A 417 15.76 -31.56 19.89
C GLN A 417 14.69 -32.14 20.83
N GLY A 418 13.62 -31.37 21.11
CA GLY A 418 12.60 -31.76 22.08
C GLY A 418 13.19 -32.13 23.45
N ILE A 419 12.84 -33.32 23.96
CA ILE A 419 13.31 -33.84 25.26
C ILE A 419 14.54 -34.76 25.15
N ASP A 420 15.07 -34.97 23.94
CA ASP A 420 16.19 -35.87 23.70
C ASP A 420 17.52 -35.25 24.14
N PHE A 421 18.45 -36.07 24.65
CA PHE A 421 19.77 -35.61 25.11
C PHE A 421 20.72 -35.19 23.97
N LYS A 422 20.48 -35.67 22.75
CA LYS A 422 21.30 -35.38 21.57
C LYS A 422 20.41 -35.03 20.40
N HIS A 423 20.70 -33.91 19.76
CA HIS A 423 19.99 -33.40 18.60
C HIS A 423 19.91 -34.45 17.46
N PRO A 424 18.73 -34.71 16.87
CA PRO A 424 18.55 -35.73 15.85
C PRO A 424 19.38 -35.46 14.58
N LEU A 425 19.48 -34.19 14.15
CA LEU A 425 20.29 -33.82 12.98
C LEU A 425 21.78 -34.16 13.18
N PHE A 426 22.34 -33.89 14.38
CA PHE A 426 23.72 -34.26 14.67
C PHE A 426 23.94 -35.78 14.67
N ARG A 427 22.98 -36.57 15.14
CA ARG A 427 23.09 -38.04 15.06
C ARG A 427 23.19 -38.54 13.61
N ILE A 428 22.39 -37.95 12.71
CA ILE A 428 22.42 -38.28 11.29
C ILE A 428 23.71 -37.79 10.63
N ARG A 429 24.14 -36.56 10.93
CA ARG A 429 25.41 -36.01 10.43
C ARG A 429 26.61 -36.84 10.88
N ASP A 430 26.64 -37.26 12.15
CA ASP A 430 27.69 -38.13 12.70
C ASP A 430 27.72 -39.49 11.99
N TYR A 431 26.55 -40.04 11.65
CA TYR A 431 26.45 -41.26 10.83
C TYR A 431 27.03 -41.04 9.42
N SER A 432 26.58 -39.98 8.73
CA SER A 432 27.08 -39.63 7.38
C SER A 432 28.60 -39.49 7.38
N ARG A 433 29.17 -38.70 8.30
CA ARG A 433 30.62 -38.50 8.42
C ARG A 433 31.39 -39.76 8.77
N LYS A 434 30.84 -40.62 9.64
CA LYS A 434 31.49 -41.87 10.06
C LYS A 434 31.59 -42.90 8.93
N TYR A 435 30.58 -42.96 8.06
CA TYR A 435 30.48 -43.95 6.99
C TYR A 435 30.73 -43.38 5.59
N ASN A 436 30.96 -42.06 5.48
CA ASN A 436 31.15 -41.32 4.24
C ASN A 436 30.01 -41.58 3.22
N THR A 437 28.77 -41.33 3.65
CA THR A 437 27.54 -41.59 2.87
C THR A 437 26.49 -40.51 3.12
N GLU A 438 25.73 -40.16 2.08
CA GLU A 438 24.56 -39.27 2.15
C GLU A 438 23.24 -40.05 2.17
N GLU A 439 23.31 -41.36 2.37
CA GLU A 439 22.14 -42.23 2.40
C GLU A 439 22.30 -43.34 3.45
N PHE A 440 21.17 -43.81 3.97
CA PHE A 440 21.13 -44.94 4.90
C PHE A 440 19.81 -45.69 4.83
N PHE A 441 19.85 -46.99 5.07
CA PHE A 441 18.62 -47.76 5.32
C PHE A 441 18.16 -47.60 6.77
N ILE A 442 16.85 -47.64 7.00
CA ILE A 442 16.27 -47.52 8.36
C ILE A 442 16.87 -48.56 9.32
N TYR A 443 17.08 -49.80 8.87
CA TYR A 443 17.68 -50.86 9.70
C TYR A 443 19.14 -50.57 10.09
N GLU A 444 19.89 -49.85 9.26
CA GLU A 444 21.30 -49.52 9.53
C GLU A 444 21.40 -48.42 10.58
N MET A 445 20.57 -47.39 10.44
CA MET A 445 20.47 -46.32 11.42
C MET A 445 19.94 -46.83 12.77
N ALA A 446 18.94 -47.72 12.75
CA ALA A 446 18.41 -48.39 13.95
C ALA A 446 19.50 -49.16 14.72
N ARG A 447 20.34 -49.91 14.00
CA ARG A 447 21.50 -50.61 14.60
C ARG A 447 22.56 -49.65 15.13
N ASN A 448 22.84 -48.56 14.41
CA ASN A 448 23.82 -47.56 14.83
C ASN A 448 23.40 -46.85 16.13
N LEU A 449 22.14 -46.40 16.20
CA LEU A 449 21.59 -45.68 17.35
C LEU A 449 21.07 -46.61 18.46
N LYS A 450 21.02 -47.91 18.22
CA LYS A 450 20.46 -48.94 19.13
C LYS A 450 19.00 -48.63 19.51
N LEU A 451 18.21 -48.22 18.53
CA LEU A 451 16.78 -47.91 18.68
C LEU A 451 15.93 -48.85 17.80
N PRO A 452 14.65 -49.09 18.13
CA PRO A 452 13.74 -49.84 17.28
C PRO A 452 13.57 -49.19 15.90
N GLU A 453 13.52 -49.99 14.82
CA GLU A 453 13.32 -49.50 13.45
C GLU A 453 12.09 -48.60 13.30
N ALA A 454 10.99 -48.93 13.98
CA ALA A 454 9.77 -48.13 13.96
C ALA A 454 9.96 -46.71 14.52
N GLN A 455 10.83 -46.54 15.54
CA GLN A 455 11.13 -45.21 16.09
C GLN A 455 12.01 -44.40 15.13
N ILE A 456 12.99 -45.05 14.50
CA ILE A 456 13.83 -44.40 13.48
C ILE A 456 13.00 -44.02 12.25
N GLU A 457 12.11 -44.89 11.80
CA GLU A 457 11.21 -44.62 10.68
C GLU A 457 10.31 -43.42 10.97
N ALA A 458 9.74 -43.33 12.18
CA ALA A 458 8.96 -42.16 12.61
C ALA A 458 9.79 -40.86 12.64
N LEU A 459 11.02 -40.91 13.17
CA LEU A 459 11.94 -39.77 13.18
C LEU A 459 12.32 -39.33 11.76
N VAL A 460 12.64 -40.27 10.88
CA VAL A 460 13.00 -39.99 9.49
C VAL A 460 11.81 -39.36 8.75
N ILE A 461 10.59 -39.86 8.94
CA ILE A 461 9.39 -39.26 8.37
C ILE A 461 9.25 -37.82 8.89
N TYR A 462 9.36 -37.58 10.19
CA TYR A 462 9.25 -36.24 10.78
C TYR A 462 10.29 -35.27 10.20
N LEU A 463 11.55 -35.68 10.09
CA LEU A 463 12.61 -34.86 9.51
C LEU A 463 12.43 -34.64 8.00
N ALA A 464 11.89 -35.62 7.28
CA ALA A 464 11.57 -35.49 5.86
C ALA A 464 10.43 -34.50 5.60
N GLN A 465 9.43 -34.44 6.51
CA GLN A 465 8.37 -33.43 6.44
C GLN A 465 8.89 -32.00 6.57
N GLN A 466 10.06 -31.82 7.20
CA GLN A 466 10.71 -30.52 7.37
C GLN A 466 11.83 -30.26 6.33
N GLY A 467 12.01 -31.17 5.36
CA GLY A 467 13.00 -31.02 4.29
C GLY A 467 14.44 -31.44 4.63
N PHE A 468 14.71 -31.94 5.85
CA PHE A 468 16.06 -32.39 6.25
C PHE A 468 16.47 -33.73 5.64
N LEU A 469 15.50 -34.53 5.19
CA LEU A 469 15.71 -35.84 4.58
C LEU A 469 14.75 -36.03 3.40
N TYR A 470 15.19 -36.76 2.39
CA TYR A 470 14.30 -37.39 1.42
C TYR A 470 14.13 -38.86 1.82
N TYR A 471 12.89 -39.31 2.07
CA TYR A 471 12.63 -40.68 2.53
C TYR A 471 11.85 -41.50 1.49
N ASP A 472 12.49 -42.56 0.99
CA ASP A 472 11.91 -43.57 0.13
C ASP A 472 11.28 -44.68 1.00
N ILE A 473 9.95 -44.66 1.08
CA ILE A 473 9.15 -45.63 1.85
C ILE A 473 9.31 -47.04 1.30
N ASP A 474 9.37 -47.18 -0.02
CA ASP A 474 9.27 -48.49 -0.67
C ASP A 474 10.54 -49.30 -0.42
N ASN A 475 11.68 -48.61 -0.40
CA ASN A 475 12.99 -49.21 -0.11
C ASN A 475 13.42 -49.03 1.36
N LYS A 476 12.64 -48.33 2.19
CA LYS A 476 13.01 -47.94 3.56
C LYS A 476 14.40 -47.33 3.64
N LYS A 477 14.65 -46.35 2.77
CA LYS A 477 15.95 -45.70 2.58
C LYS A 477 15.79 -44.18 2.65
N ALA A 478 16.62 -43.53 3.46
CA ALA A 478 16.65 -42.09 3.61
C ALA A 478 17.90 -41.51 2.95
N TYR A 479 17.76 -40.32 2.39
CA TYR A 479 18.80 -39.54 1.75
C TYR A 479 18.89 -38.21 2.49
N ILE A 480 20.10 -37.80 2.84
CA ILE A 480 20.39 -36.62 3.63
C ILE A 480 20.43 -35.42 2.68
N THR A 481 19.78 -34.32 3.07
CA THR A 481 19.74 -33.09 2.26
C THR A 481 20.81 -32.10 2.73
N ASP A 482 21.20 -31.18 1.84
CA ASP A 482 22.11 -30.07 2.16
C ASP A 482 21.63 -29.27 3.38
N LYS A 483 20.31 -29.10 3.54
CA LYS A 483 19.70 -28.40 4.67
C LYS A 483 20.08 -28.99 6.03
N LEU A 484 20.20 -30.32 6.13
CA LEU A 484 20.63 -30.96 7.39
C LEU A 484 22.05 -30.55 7.77
N HIS A 485 22.96 -30.57 6.79
CA HIS A 485 24.35 -30.15 7.00
C HIS A 485 24.41 -28.66 7.32
N HIS A 486 23.71 -27.83 6.54
CA HIS A 486 23.59 -26.38 6.75
C HIS A 486 23.15 -26.03 8.18
N PHE A 487 22.04 -26.59 8.66
CA PHE A 487 21.55 -26.34 10.02
C PHE A 487 22.56 -26.74 11.10
N CYS A 488 23.25 -27.87 10.90
CA CYS A 488 24.26 -28.34 11.82
C CYS A 488 25.56 -27.51 11.79
N ASP A 489 25.91 -26.93 10.65
CA ASP A 489 27.10 -26.10 10.47
C ASP A 489 26.85 -24.64 10.88
N SER A 490 25.63 -24.13 10.69
CA SER A 490 25.15 -22.84 11.21
C SER A 490 25.09 -22.83 12.74
N LYS A 491 24.55 -23.88 13.39
CA LYS A 491 24.59 -24.00 14.87
C LYS A 491 26.02 -24.01 15.41
N ASN A 492 26.98 -24.50 14.63
CA ASN A 492 28.39 -24.54 14.99
C ASN A 492 29.14 -23.23 14.64
N GLY A 493 28.49 -22.24 14.03
CA GLY A 493 29.11 -20.98 13.59
C GLY A 493 30.10 -21.15 12.43
N THR A 494 29.94 -22.22 11.63
CA THR A 494 30.86 -22.57 10.52
C THR A 494 30.29 -22.32 9.12
N SER A 495 29.02 -21.92 9.02
CA SER A 495 28.36 -21.56 7.76
C SER A 495 27.69 -20.19 7.88
N ASP A 496 27.71 -19.42 6.79
CA ASP A 496 26.86 -18.23 6.65
C ASP A 496 25.40 -18.67 6.41
N TYR A 497 24.44 -17.90 6.89
CA TYR A 497 23.01 -18.21 6.77
C TYR A 497 22.17 -16.95 6.74
N ASP A 498 20.93 -17.08 6.25
CA ASP A 498 19.96 -15.98 6.23
C ASP A 498 18.69 -16.32 7.01
N VAL A 499 17.79 -15.34 7.10
CA VAL A 499 16.47 -15.43 7.75
C VAL A 499 15.32 -15.22 6.75
N ILE A 500 15.62 -15.29 5.45
CA ILE A 500 14.69 -14.87 4.39
C ILE A 500 13.58 -15.90 4.24
N THR A 501 12.36 -15.44 4.48
CA THR A 501 11.12 -16.18 4.27
C THR A 501 10.04 -15.28 3.70
N PHE A 502 9.27 -15.80 2.75
CA PHE A 502 8.08 -15.16 2.20
C PHE A 502 6.85 -15.87 2.76
N SER A 503 6.25 -15.29 3.80
CA SER A 503 5.00 -15.77 4.38
C SER A 503 3.82 -15.18 3.61
N SER A 504 3.18 -16.00 2.78
CA SER A 504 2.08 -15.60 1.91
C SER A 504 0.74 -16.01 2.51
N GLU A 505 -0.15 -15.04 2.75
CA GLU A 505 -1.54 -15.25 3.15
C GLU A 505 -2.49 -14.54 2.18
N VAL A 506 -3.40 -15.28 1.54
CA VAL A 506 -4.34 -14.69 0.57
C VAL A 506 -5.75 -15.27 0.71
N GLU A 507 -6.77 -14.47 0.38
CA GLU A 507 -8.17 -14.93 0.33
C GLU A 507 -8.62 -15.20 -1.11
N ASN A 508 -9.18 -16.39 -1.37
CA ASN A 508 -9.82 -16.78 -2.64
C ASN A 508 -8.94 -16.66 -3.92
N THR A 509 -7.62 -16.52 -3.81
CA THR A 509 -6.69 -16.38 -4.95
C THR A 509 -5.48 -17.32 -4.81
N ASN A 510 -4.44 -17.14 -5.65
CA ASN A 510 -3.21 -17.93 -5.64
C ASN A 510 -2.11 -17.19 -4.87
N ASN A 511 -1.47 -17.88 -3.92
CA ASN A 511 -0.33 -17.37 -3.14
C ASN A 511 0.85 -17.08 -4.04
N ALA A 512 1.21 -18.05 -4.90
CA ALA A 512 2.28 -17.86 -5.87
C ALA A 512 1.87 -18.33 -7.26
N THR A 513 2.43 -17.68 -8.27
CA THR A 513 2.25 -18.01 -9.68
C THR A 513 3.61 -18.03 -10.37
N LEU A 514 4.05 -19.22 -10.78
CA LEU A 514 5.26 -19.41 -11.57
C LEU A 514 4.94 -19.12 -13.03
N ASN A 515 5.66 -18.19 -13.64
CA ASN A 515 5.59 -17.91 -15.06
C ASN A 515 6.49 -18.90 -15.81
N LEU A 516 5.93 -19.70 -16.73
CA LEU A 516 6.68 -20.73 -17.43
C LEU A 516 7.52 -20.21 -18.60
N ASP A 517 7.51 -18.90 -18.87
CA ASP A 517 8.24 -18.29 -19.98
C ASP A 517 9.59 -17.72 -19.53
N ASN A 518 9.65 -17.16 -18.32
CA ASN A 518 10.89 -16.64 -17.70
C ASN A 518 11.25 -17.30 -16.36
N PHE A 519 10.39 -18.21 -15.87
CA PHE A 519 10.52 -18.86 -14.57
C PHE A 519 10.41 -17.93 -13.35
N ASP A 520 10.03 -16.65 -13.50
CA ASP A 520 9.78 -15.77 -12.36
C ASP A 520 8.59 -16.29 -11.51
N LEU A 521 8.77 -16.37 -10.19
CA LEU A 521 7.75 -16.75 -9.24
C LEU A 521 7.13 -15.51 -8.58
N LYS A 522 5.93 -15.13 -9.03
CA LYS A 522 5.18 -14.02 -8.43
C LYS A 522 4.47 -14.49 -7.16
N ILE A 523 4.84 -13.95 -6.01
CA ILE A 523 4.29 -14.23 -4.68
C ILE A 523 3.39 -13.06 -4.25
N ARG A 524 2.22 -13.35 -3.67
CA ARG A 524 1.21 -12.36 -3.23
C ARG A 524 0.88 -12.56 -1.75
N GLY A 525 0.32 -11.53 -1.10
CA GLY A 525 -0.04 -11.60 0.31
C GLY A 525 1.18 -11.71 1.24
N VAL A 526 2.30 -11.10 0.84
CA VAL A 526 3.53 -11.00 1.64
C VAL A 526 3.53 -9.67 2.39
N PRO A 527 3.17 -9.63 3.68
CA PRO A 527 3.06 -8.37 4.43
C PRO A 527 4.43 -7.75 4.74
N ALA A 528 5.43 -8.59 4.98
CA ALA A 528 6.81 -8.18 5.23
C ALA A 528 7.78 -9.32 4.90
N VAL A 529 9.03 -8.97 4.64
CA VAL A 529 10.16 -9.89 4.48
C VAL A 529 11.29 -9.41 5.38
N SER A 530 11.77 -10.25 6.30
CA SER A 530 13.01 -9.97 7.04
C SER A 530 14.19 -10.35 6.16
N ILE A 531 15.10 -9.41 5.94
CA ILE A 531 16.32 -9.62 5.14
C ILE A 531 17.52 -9.87 6.03
N SER A 532 17.64 -9.09 7.11
CA SER A 532 18.66 -9.26 8.13
C SER A 532 18.12 -8.85 9.48
N ASP A 533 18.07 -9.79 10.42
CA ASP A 533 17.71 -9.51 11.81
C ASP A 533 18.86 -8.82 12.56
N SER A 534 20.12 -9.06 12.16
CA SER A 534 21.30 -8.44 12.78
C SER A 534 21.44 -6.96 12.41
N GLN A 535 21.12 -6.59 11.16
CA GLN A 535 21.20 -5.22 10.63
C GLN A 535 19.83 -4.51 10.59
N ASN A 536 18.80 -5.13 11.20
CA ASN A 536 17.43 -4.64 11.27
C ASN A 536 16.87 -4.18 9.90
N VAL A 537 17.08 -4.99 8.86
CA VAL A 537 16.61 -4.69 7.50
C VAL A 537 15.34 -5.47 7.17
N PHE A 538 14.24 -4.75 6.97
CA PHE A 538 12.93 -5.30 6.62
C PHE A 538 12.38 -4.64 5.36
N ILE A 539 11.66 -5.44 4.57
CA ILE A 539 10.96 -5.00 3.37
C ILE A 539 9.47 -5.18 3.58
N TYR A 540 8.70 -4.15 3.27
CA TYR A 540 7.24 -4.13 3.30
C TYR A 540 6.73 -3.85 1.88
N PRO A 541 6.47 -4.91 1.08
CA PRO A 541 6.06 -4.77 -0.31
C PRO A 541 4.70 -4.04 -0.43
N SER A 542 4.66 -3.02 -1.26
CA SER A 542 3.41 -2.41 -1.74
C SER A 542 2.55 -3.48 -2.43
N LYS A 543 1.24 -3.44 -2.16
CA LYS A 543 0.27 -4.46 -2.61
C LYS A 543 0.57 -5.88 -2.10
N GLU A 544 1.51 -6.04 -1.16
CA GLU A 544 1.91 -7.33 -0.61
C GLU A 544 2.40 -8.31 -1.72
N GLU A 545 3.05 -7.79 -2.76
CA GLU A 545 3.55 -8.60 -3.90
C GLU A 545 5.08 -8.54 -4.04
N VAL A 546 5.68 -9.71 -4.30
CA VAL A 546 7.12 -9.87 -4.60
C VAL A 546 7.26 -10.76 -5.84
N ILE A 547 8.27 -10.49 -6.68
CA ILE A 547 8.62 -11.36 -7.82
C ILE A 547 9.97 -11.97 -7.55
N LEU A 548 9.98 -13.24 -7.16
CA LEU A 548 11.17 -14.03 -6.93
C LEU A 548 11.76 -14.50 -8.28
N ARG A 549 13.08 -14.42 -8.39
CA ARG A 549 13.89 -14.76 -9.56
C ARG A 549 14.98 -15.75 -9.18
N LYS A 550 15.80 -16.11 -10.16
CA LYS A 550 16.91 -17.03 -10.00
C LYS A 550 17.81 -16.65 -8.81
N ASN A 551 18.30 -17.64 -8.07
CA ASN A 551 19.24 -17.47 -6.94
C ASN A 551 18.73 -16.54 -5.84
N LEU A 552 17.44 -16.62 -5.48
CA LEU A 552 16.80 -15.83 -4.42
C LEU A 552 16.75 -14.31 -4.65
N ASP A 553 17.19 -13.82 -5.82
CA ASP A 553 17.00 -12.43 -6.21
C ASP A 553 15.50 -12.11 -6.34
N PHE A 554 15.07 -10.91 -5.96
CA PHE A 554 13.66 -10.55 -6.10
C PHE A 554 13.39 -9.08 -6.35
N LEU A 555 12.30 -8.82 -7.05
CA LEU A 555 11.76 -7.49 -7.30
C LEU A 555 10.60 -7.18 -6.39
N PHE A 556 10.52 -5.93 -5.96
CA PHE A 556 9.39 -5.40 -5.21
C PHE A 556 9.32 -3.87 -5.37
N SER A 557 8.20 -3.29 -4.96
CA SER A 557 8.07 -1.85 -4.69
C SER A 557 7.49 -1.74 -3.30
N GLY A 558 7.85 -0.76 -2.48
CA GLY A 558 7.31 -0.65 -1.12
C GLY A 558 8.19 0.15 -0.17
N LYS A 559 8.03 -0.12 1.12
CA LYS A 559 8.84 0.47 2.18
C LYS A 559 10.00 -0.45 2.55
N VAL A 560 11.19 0.10 2.68
CA VAL A 560 12.38 -0.59 3.21
C VAL A 560 12.76 0.11 4.50
N THR A 561 12.98 -0.63 5.57
CA THR A 561 13.53 -0.10 6.81
C THR A 561 14.92 -0.66 7.02
N ALA A 562 15.87 0.20 7.39
CA ALA A 562 17.24 -0.19 7.74
C ALA A 562 17.68 0.64 8.94
N GLY A 563 17.79 0.00 10.11
CA GLY A 563 18.04 0.69 11.37
C GLY A 563 17.01 1.80 11.64
N LEU A 564 17.50 3.05 11.72
CA LEU A 564 16.66 4.23 11.99
C LEU A 564 16.10 4.91 10.72
N PHE A 565 16.35 4.35 9.53
CA PHE A 565 15.95 4.93 8.25
C PHE A 565 14.82 4.15 7.60
N GLU A 566 13.92 4.88 6.93
CA GLU A 566 12.85 4.34 6.10
C GLU A 566 12.95 4.90 4.69
N PHE A 567 12.90 4.03 3.69
CA PHE A 567 12.89 4.36 2.27
C PHE A 567 11.55 3.95 1.66
N TYR A 568 10.91 4.88 0.96
CA TYR A 568 9.69 4.61 0.19
C TYR A 568 10.06 4.59 -1.29
N ALA A 569 10.12 3.39 -1.87
CA ALA A 569 10.76 3.18 -3.17
C ALA A 569 9.95 2.28 -4.12
N THR A 570 10.17 2.47 -5.42
CA THR A 570 9.58 1.66 -6.49
C THR A 570 10.66 1.00 -7.34
N ASP A 571 10.30 -0.10 -8.00
CA ASP A 571 11.18 -0.83 -8.92
C ASP A 571 12.47 -1.31 -8.24
N CYS A 572 12.35 -1.70 -6.96
CA CYS A 572 13.45 -2.14 -6.14
C CYS A 572 13.86 -3.57 -6.52
N TYR A 573 15.15 -3.84 -6.42
CA TYR A 573 15.72 -5.15 -6.72
C TYR A 573 16.73 -5.57 -5.67
N PHE A 574 16.47 -6.70 -5.03
CA PHE A 574 17.39 -7.33 -4.10
C PHE A 574 18.29 -8.33 -4.82
N GLU A 575 19.61 -8.19 -4.62
CA GLU A 575 20.67 -9.06 -5.10
C GLU A 575 21.21 -9.90 -3.94
N TYR A 576 20.88 -11.20 -3.89
CA TYR A 576 21.19 -12.06 -2.75
C TYR A 576 22.70 -12.34 -2.61
N ASP A 577 23.39 -12.64 -3.72
CA ASP A 577 24.81 -12.98 -3.72
C ASP A 577 25.68 -11.83 -3.17
N THR A 578 25.35 -10.58 -3.53
CA THR A 578 26.05 -9.38 -3.03
C THR A 578 25.44 -8.80 -1.75
N PHE A 579 24.36 -9.40 -1.25
CA PHE A 579 23.58 -8.95 -0.09
C PHE A 579 23.26 -7.45 -0.11
N LYS A 580 22.70 -7.02 -1.25
CA LYS A 580 22.52 -5.61 -1.59
C LYS A 580 21.12 -5.34 -2.13
N LEU A 581 20.59 -4.17 -1.79
CA LEU A 581 19.31 -3.67 -2.29
C LEU A 581 19.55 -2.50 -3.24
N ASN A 582 19.03 -2.59 -4.46
CA ASN A 582 19.03 -1.48 -5.42
C ASN A 582 17.71 -0.74 -5.32
N LEU A 583 17.80 0.58 -5.11
CA LEU A 583 16.68 1.48 -4.91
C LEU A 583 16.76 2.59 -5.97
N PRO A 584 16.44 2.30 -7.25
CA PRO A 584 16.61 3.25 -8.34
C PRO A 584 15.66 4.45 -8.22
N ASN A 585 14.48 4.26 -7.63
CA ASN A 585 13.46 5.29 -7.46
C ASN A 585 12.99 5.34 -6.01
N ILE A 586 13.54 6.25 -5.20
CA ILE A 586 13.08 6.52 -3.83
C ILE A 586 12.31 7.84 -3.85
N GLU A 587 11.00 7.77 -3.60
CA GLU A 587 10.13 8.94 -3.54
C GLU A 587 10.58 9.87 -2.40
N HIS A 588 10.77 9.29 -1.21
CA HIS A 588 11.34 9.98 -0.08
C HIS A 588 11.98 9.02 0.94
N MET A 589 12.97 9.55 1.66
CA MET A 589 13.61 8.92 2.81
C MET A 589 13.23 9.68 4.09
N LYS A 590 12.93 8.93 5.14
CA LYS A 590 12.73 9.39 6.51
C LYS A 590 13.74 8.75 7.43
N PHE A 591 14.03 9.41 8.53
CA PHE A 591 14.89 8.82 9.55
C PHE A 591 14.58 9.39 10.93
N LYS A 592 14.99 8.64 11.94
CA LYS A 592 14.88 9.00 13.36
C LYS A 592 16.23 9.36 13.92
N VAL A 593 16.23 10.28 14.87
CA VAL A 593 17.44 10.70 15.60
C VAL A 593 17.21 10.66 17.10
N LYS A 594 18.30 10.64 17.88
CA LYS A 594 18.22 10.78 19.34
C LYS A 594 17.72 12.20 19.67
N SER A 595 16.77 12.31 20.59
CA SER A 595 16.21 13.58 21.06
C SER A 595 17.31 14.50 21.60
N PHE A 596 17.18 15.82 21.45
CA PHE A 596 18.14 16.75 22.06
C PHE A 596 18.05 16.74 23.59
N GLU A 597 16.84 16.59 24.13
CA GLU A 597 16.58 16.52 25.56
C GLU A 597 16.48 15.08 26.06
N ARG A 598 16.88 14.85 27.31
CA ARG A 598 16.71 13.55 27.97
C ARG A 598 15.28 13.42 28.50
N ASP A 599 14.75 12.21 28.42
CA ASP A 599 13.51 11.84 29.07
C ASP A 599 13.67 11.88 30.61
N PRO A 600 12.56 11.79 31.38
CA PRO A 600 12.62 11.77 32.84
C PRO A 600 13.46 10.61 33.44
N SER A 601 13.74 9.57 32.65
CA SER A 601 14.57 8.42 33.04
C SER A 601 16.05 8.60 32.70
N GLY A 602 16.43 9.72 32.07
CA GLY A 602 17.80 10.07 31.69
C GLY A 602 18.24 9.57 30.32
N TYR A 603 17.35 8.98 29.51
CA TYR A 603 17.65 8.45 28.17
C TYR A 603 17.19 9.41 27.07
N HIS A 604 17.90 9.42 25.95
CA HIS A 604 17.44 10.11 24.74
C HIS A 604 16.47 9.18 24.00
N SER A 605 15.25 9.64 23.74
CA SER A 605 14.28 8.89 22.94
C SER A 605 14.55 9.10 21.45
N PHE A 606 14.03 8.22 20.59
CA PHE A 606 14.10 8.42 19.15
C PHE A 606 12.94 9.31 18.69
N VAL A 607 13.26 10.37 17.95
CA VAL A 607 12.31 11.35 17.41
C VAL A 607 12.42 11.36 15.89
N ASP A 608 11.28 11.43 15.20
CA ASP A 608 11.23 11.55 13.74
C ASP A 608 11.74 12.91 13.28
N VAL A 609 12.57 12.91 12.24
CA VAL A 609 12.89 14.14 11.52
C VAL A 609 11.73 14.51 10.61
N ASN A 610 11.18 15.71 10.81
CA ASN A 610 9.93 16.17 10.22
C ASN A 610 10.06 16.52 8.73
N THR A 611 11.28 16.75 8.24
CA THR A 611 11.60 16.94 6.83
C THR A 611 12.03 15.63 6.19
N VAL A 612 11.59 15.41 4.95
CA VAL A 612 12.00 14.26 4.15
C VAL A 612 13.04 14.66 3.11
N ILE A 613 13.91 13.72 2.74
CA ILE A 613 14.77 13.87 1.57
C ILE A 613 14.06 13.18 0.40
N SER A 614 13.87 13.90 -0.70
CA SER A 614 13.06 13.45 -1.86
C SER A 614 13.89 13.25 -3.12
N ASN A 615 13.34 12.45 -4.04
CA ASN A 615 13.92 12.12 -5.35
C ASN A 615 15.33 11.52 -5.23
N ILE A 616 15.45 10.48 -4.40
CA ILE A 616 16.73 9.81 -4.17
C ILE A 616 16.79 8.59 -5.09
N SER A 617 17.99 8.23 -5.50
CA SER A 617 18.31 6.92 -6.06
C SER A 617 19.58 6.42 -5.41
N GLY A 618 19.71 5.11 -5.21
CA GLY A 618 20.86 4.57 -4.52
C GLY A 618 20.85 3.07 -4.33
N SER A 619 21.79 2.60 -3.51
CA SER A 619 21.88 1.21 -3.10
C SER A 619 22.15 1.11 -1.60
N LEU A 620 21.43 0.21 -0.94
CA LEU A 620 21.65 -0.17 0.45
C LEU A 620 22.47 -1.45 0.47
N LEU A 621 23.68 -1.36 1.02
CA LEU A 621 24.50 -2.51 1.36
C LEU A 621 24.08 -2.96 2.76
N ILE A 622 23.55 -4.18 2.87
CA ILE A 622 22.91 -4.65 4.10
C ILE A 622 23.97 -5.09 5.10
N ASP A 623 24.87 -5.94 4.66
CA ASP A 623 26.06 -6.43 5.40
C ASP A 623 27.11 -6.88 4.35
N HIS A 624 28.25 -7.38 4.82
CA HIS A 624 29.21 -8.05 3.95
C HIS A 624 28.56 -9.29 3.29
N PRO A 625 28.82 -9.59 2.00
CA PRO A 625 28.18 -10.70 1.27
C PRO A 625 28.29 -12.09 1.90
N THR A 626 29.30 -12.31 2.74
CA THR A 626 29.56 -13.58 3.46
C THR A 626 29.26 -13.48 4.96
N ASN A 627 28.49 -12.48 5.38
CA ASN A 627 28.10 -12.22 6.77
C ASN A 627 26.60 -11.98 6.89
N LYS A 628 25.78 -12.71 6.12
CA LYS A 628 24.31 -12.59 6.17
C LYS A 628 23.76 -12.90 7.56
N ASN A 629 24.48 -13.72 8.33
CA ASN A 629 24.17 -14.07 9.71
C ASN A 629 24.58 -13.02 10.76
N GLY A 630 25.39 -12.01 10.41
CA GLY A 630 25.88 -11.00 11.34
C GLY A 630 26.83 -11.50 12.45
N LEU A 631 27.50 -12.65 12.28
CA LEU A 631 28.43 -13.19 13.30
C LEU A 631 29.75 -12.41 13.38
N ALA A 632 30.21 -11.85 12.27
CA ALA A 632 31.33 -10.92 12.24
C ALA A 632 30.82 -9.47 12.35
N ASP A 633 31.57 -8.63 13.08
CA ASP A 633 31.22 -7.22 13.28
C ASP A 633 31.85 -6.36 12.16
N TYR A 634 31.00 -5.72 11.35
CA TYR A 634 31.38 -4.74 10.33
C TYR A 634 30.65 -3.41 10.61
N PRO A 635 31.26 -2.50 11.38
CA PRO A 635 30.60 -1.30 11.89
C PRO A 635 30.04 -0.35 10.81
N GLU A 636 30.57 -0.38 9.59
CA GLU A 636 30.13 0.47 8.49
C GLU A 636 28.73 0.11 7.95
N TYR A 637 28.27 -1.12 8.18
CA TYR A 637 26.97 -1.62 7.73
C TYR A 637 25.84 -1.34 8.75
N PRO A 638 24.58 -1.22 8.30
CA PRO A 638 24.19 -1.09 6.90
C PRO A 638 24.65 0.26 6.33
N THR A 639 25.00 0.27 5.04
CA THR A 639 25.48 1.47 4.33
C THR A 639 24.55 1.84 3.20
N PHE A 640 24.03 3.07 3.20
CA PHE A 640 23.24 3.60 2.08
C PHE A 640 24.07 4.57 1.23
N ASN A 641 24.23 4.24 -0.05
CA ASN A 641 24.96 5.04 -1.03
C ASN A 641 23.99 5.66 -2.04
N THR A 642 23.93 6.98 -2.11
CA THR A 642 23.13 7.67 -3.14
C THR A 642 23.89 7.81 -4.46
N GLN A 643 23.15 7.77 -5.58
CA GLN A 643 23.68 7.86 -6.94
C GLN A 643 23.22 9.12 -7.68
N SER A 644 22.13 9.75 -7.23
CA SER A 644 21.59 10.98 -7.81
C SER A 644 21.58 12.12 -6.80
N ASN A 645 21.47 13.33 -7.33
CA ASN A 645 21.13 14.50 -6.53
C ASN A 645 19.73 14.32 -5.96
N SER A 646 19.52 14.85 -4.76
CA SER A 646 18.25 14.80 -4.04
C SER A 646 17.84 16.18 -3.53
N TYR A 647 16.64 16.30 -2.96
CA TYR A 647 16.08 17.60 -2.59
C TYR A 647 15.42 17.55 -1.21
N VAL A 648 15.51 18.65 -0.47
CA VAL A 648 14.68 18.90 0.73
C VAL A 648 13.77 20.08 0.43
N TYR A 649 12.48 19.88 0.69
CA TYR A 649 11.44 20.89 0.49
C TYR A 649 10.88 21.35 1.84
N TYR A 650 10.46 22.61 1.89
CA TYR A 650 9.97 23.26 3.12
C TYR A 650 8.47 23.56 3.07
N ASP A 651 7.74 22.99 2.12
CA ASP A 651 6.33 23.26 1.81
C ASP A 651 5.35 22.28 2.47
N HIS A 652 5.64 21.92 3.72
CA HIS A 652 4.97 20.84 4.45
C HIS A 652 3.50 21.13 4.82
N ASP A 653 3.16 22.40 5.10
CA ASP A 653 1.79 22.84 5.40
C ASP A 653 1.26 23.84 4.36
N SER A 654 -0.01 24.26 4.49
CA SER A 654 -0.64 25.19 3.55
C SER A 654 -0.02 26.58 3.57
N ALA A 655 0.38 27.09 4.75
CA ALA A 655 1.00 28.41 4.87
C ALA A 655 2.39 28.41 4.22
N ASN A 656 3.15 27.35 4.45
CA ASN A 656 4.48 27.16 3.88
C ASN A 656 4.45 26.84 2.38
N ARG A 657 3.40 26.22 1.84
CA ARG A 657 3.22 26.05 0.38
C ARG A 657 3.06 27.36 -0.36
N GLU A 658 2.35 28.32 0.24
CA GLU A 658 2.18 29.66 -0.33
C GLU A 658 3.48 30.46 -0.20
N ALA A 659 4.14 30.39 0.96
CA ALA A 659 5.39 31.09 1.26
C ALA A 659 6.63 30.57 0.49
N TYR A 660 6.74 29.24 0.34
CA TYR A 660 7.93 28.54 -0.14
C TYR A 660 7.54 27.51 -1.23
N ASN A 661 7.12 28.00 -2.39
CA ASN A 661 6.81 27.14 -3.53
C ASN A 661 8.00 26.23 -3.90
N ARG A 662 7.79 24.91 -3.91
CA ARG A 662 8.84 23.89 -4.12
C ARG A 662 9.61 23.99 -5.44
N GLU A 663 9.06 24.63 -6.48
CA GLU A 663 9.75 24.83 -7.76
C GLU A 663 10.77 25.97 -7.69
N ARG A 664 10.61 26.89 -6.73
CA ARG A 664 11.46 28.06 -6.54
C ARG A 664 12.30 27.99 -5.28
N PHE A 665 11.80 27.33 -4.23
CA PHE A 665 12.42 27.24 -2.92
C PHE A 665 12.66 25.79 -2.52
N PHE A 666 13.92 25.37 -2.58
CA PHE A 666 14.33 24.02 -2.22
C PHE A 666 15.82 23.99 -1.87
N TYR A 667 16.20 23.02 -1.06
CA TYR A 667 17.60 22.72 -0.81
C TYR A 667 18.02 21.56 -1.71
N TYR A 668 19.07 21.77 -2.49
CA TYR A 668 19.69 20.76 -3.34
C TYR A 668 20.75 20.00 -2.54
N LEU A 669 20.70 18.66 -2.57
CA LEU A 669 21.65 17.78 -1.91
C LEU A 669 22.58 17.11 -2.92
N ASN A 670 23.88 17.18 -2.65
CA ASN A 670 24.88 16.38 -3.34
C ASN A 670 24.73 14.89 -2.95
N PRO A 671 25.15 13.94 -3.81
CA PRO A 671 25.23 12.54 -3.42
C PRO A 671 26.04 12.36 -2.13
N PHE A 672 25.47 11.61 -1.20
CA PHE A 672 26.01 11.28 0.12
C PHE A 672 25.98 9.77 0.39
N THR A 673 26.77 9.37 1.38
CA THR A 673 26.80 8.02 1.94
C THR A 673 26.44 8.09 3.43
N ILE A 674 25.59 7.19 3.88
CA ILE A 674 25.27 7.00 5.30
C ILE A 674 25.79 5.63 5.71
N GLU A 675 26.78 5.62 6.59
CA GLU A 675 27.32 4.42 7.24
C GLU A 675 26.67 4.24 8.62
N SER A 676 26.69 3.02 9.16
CA SER A 676 26.25 2.72 10.54
C SER A 676 24.82 3.22 10.83
N MET A 677 23.87 2.87 9.96
CA MET A 677 22.49 3.38 10.00
C MET A 677 21.68 3.03 11.27
N GLU A 678 22.24 2.22 12.17
CA GLU A 678 21.65 1.85 13.47
C GLU A 678 22.09 2.75 14.64
N ASP A 679 23.32 3.25 14.62
CA ASP A 679 23.88 4.06 15.72
C ASP A 679 24.73 5.21 15.19
N PHE A 680 24.09 6.37 15.04
CA PHE A 680 24.76 7.63 14.74
C PHE A 680 24.35 8.72 15.74
N SER A 681 25.22 9.70 15.94
CA SER A 681 24.90 10.88 16.75
C SER A 681 24.18 11.93 15.91
N THR A 682 23.09 12.49 16.44
CA THR A 682 22.26 13.53 15.79
C THR A 682 23.09 14.70 15.24
N GLU A 683 24.14 15.11 15.96
CA GLU A 683 25.00 16.25 15.61
C GLU A 683 25.95 15.99 14.43
N ASN A 684 26.30 14.71 14.17
CA ASN A 684 27.26 14.36 13.12
C ASN A 684 26.58 14.07 11.78
N LEU A 685 25.25 13.93 11.75
CA LEU A 685 24.51 13.70 10.51
C LEU A 685 24.33 15.02 9.76
N THR A 686 25.16 15.23 8.74
CA THR A 686 25.13 16.42 7.89
C THR A 686 25.00 16.06 6.42
N PHE A 687 24.27 16.88 5.67
CA PHE A 687 24.05 16.68 4.24
C PHE A 687 24.53 17.90 3.47
N SER A 688 25.52 17.72 2.59
CA SER A 688 26.13 18.82 1.83
C SER A 688 25.30 19.20 0.61
N GLY A 689 25.28 20.49 0.30
CA GLY A 689 24.58 21.01 -0.87
C GLY A 689 24.42 22.53 -0.83
N HIS A 690 23.33 23.03 -1.39
CA HIS A 690 23.04 24.46 -1.40
C HIS A 690 21.54 24.77 -1.40
N LEU A 691 21.18 25.93 -0.84
CA LEU A 691 19.82 26.44 -0.88
C LEU A 691 19.59 27.24 -2.17
N ASN A 692 18.56 26.84 -2.93
CA ASN A 692 17.90 27.72 -3.88
C ASN A 692 16.73 28.41 -3.17
N SER A 693 16.88 29.71 -2.89
CA SER A 693 15.89 30.49 -2.16
C SER A 693 14.93 31.26 -3.08
N GLY A 694 14.88 30.94 -4.38
CA GLY A 694 13.92 31.53 -5.31
C GLY A 694 14.12 33.02 -5.61
N GLY A 695 15.34 33.51 -5.42
CA GLY A 695 15.75 34.90 -5.64
C GLY A 695 15.82 35.76 -4.36
N ILE A 696 15.49 35.19 -3.19
CA ILE A 696 15.61 35.90 -1.90
C ILE A 696 17.10 36.17 -1.61
N PHE A 697 17.93 35.13 -1.58
CA PHE A 697 19.37 35.19 -1.40
C PHE A 697 20.08 34.62 -2.65
N PRO A 698 21.36 34.99 -2.88
CA PRO A 698 22.23 34.19 -3.74
C PRO A 698 22.33 32.76 -3.23
N GLU A 699 22.89 31.85 -4.02
CA GLU A 699 23.06 30.46 -3.62
C GLU A 699 23.83 30.37 -2.29
N ILE A 700 23.20 29.75 -1.27
CA ILE A 700 23.80 29.59 0.06
C ILE A 700 24.33 28.17 0.17
N THR A 701 25.66 28.03 0.24
CA THR A 701 26.34 26.74 0.49
C THR A 701 26.57 26.57 2.00
N ALA A 702 25.63 25.92 2.68
CA ALA A 702 25.74 25.57 4.10
C ALA A 702 25.12 24.18 4.33
N PRO A 703 25.82 23.19 4.92
CA PRO A 703 25.32 21.82 5.03
C PRO A 703 24.05 21.76 5.89
N LEU A 704 23.10 20.92 5.49
CA LEU A 704 21.92 20.64 6.30
C LEU A 704 22.30 19.77 7.50
N SER A 705 21.79 20.13 8.67
CA SER A 705 21.83 19.35 9.89
C SER A 705 20.45 19.37 10.57
N VAL A 706 20.24 18.48 11.54
CA VAL A 706 18.99 18.47 12.31
C VAL A 706 18.93 19.71 13.23
N GLN A 707 17.89 20.51 13.06
CA GLN A 707 17.61 21.71 13.85
C GLN A 707 16.81 21.38 15.12
N PRO A 708 16.70 22.30 16.11
CA PRO A 708 15.95 22.05 17.36
C PRO A 708 14.47 21.68 17.20
N ASP A 709 13.85 22.03 16.06
CA ASP A 709 12.48 21.64 15.69
C ASP A 709 12.40 20.27 14.97
N TYR A 710 13.51 19.52 14.96
CA TYR A 710 13.70 18.26 14.25
C TYR A 710 13.45 18.36 12.74
N SER A 711 13.69 19.52 12.12
CA SER A 711 13.75 19.68 10.67
C SER A 711 15.19 19.67 10.17
N LEU A 712 15.40 19.29 8.91
CA LEU A 712 16.66 19.50 8.21
C LEU A 712 16.77 20.95 7.80
N GLY A 713 17.83 21.60 8.25
CA GLY A 713 18.02 23.03 8.08
C GLY A 713 19.48 23.40 8.26
N PHE A 714 19.80 24.69 8.28
CA PHE A 714 21.15 25.15 8.57
C PHE A 714 21.12 26.46 9.34
N THR A 715 22.25 26.75 9.98
CA THR A 715 22.56 28.08 10.52
C THR A 715 23.90 28.51 9.94
N THR A 716 23.95 29.68 9.30
CA THR A 716 25.17 30.22 8.69
C THR A 716 25.27 31.73 8.91
N LEU A 717 26.45 32.30 8.64
CA LEU A 717 26.70 33.74 8.70
C LEU A 717 26.81 34.32 7.29
N ALA A 718 26.26 35.51 7.09
CA ALA A 718 26.49 36.31 5.90
C ALA A 718 27.98 36.71 5.79
N PRO A 719 28.51 36.87 4.56
CA PRO A 719 29.86 37.39 4.36
C PRO A 719 29.98 38.83 4.88
N ASP A 720 31.20 39.33 5.06
CA ASP A 720 31.46 40.69 5.61
C ASP A 720 30.73 41.82 4.87
N GLN A 721 30.46 41.66 3.57
CA GLN A 721 29.73 42.63 2.74
C GLN A 721 28.19 42.47 2.80
N GLY A 722 27.69 41.43 3.47
CA GLY A 722 26.29 41.03 3.44
C GLY A 722 25.91 40.25 2.17
N PHE A 723 24.69 39.70 2.16
CA PHE A 723 24.07 39.11 0.98
C PHE A 723 23.18 40.14 0.28
N PRO A 724 23.36 40.37 -1.03
CA PRO A 724 22.39 41.10 -1.83
C PRO A 724 21.11 40.27 -1.94
N ILE A 725 19.99 40.80 -1.44
CA ILE A 725 18.71 40.08 -1.39
C ILE A 725 17.71 40.61 -2.41
N TYR A 726 16.77 39.74 -2.83
CA TYR A 726 15.72 40.05 -3.80
C TYR A 726 16.27 40.68 -5.08
N ASN A 727 17.21 39.98 -5.71
CA ASN A 727 17.93 40.44 -6.91
C ASN A 727 18.63 41.80 -6.74
N GLY A 728 19.19 42.06 -5.55
CA GLY A 728 19.98 43.25 -5.25
C GLY A 728 19.18 44.49 -4.86
N LYS A 729 17.88 44.35 -4.55
CA LYS A 729 17.04 45.45 -4.05
C LYS A 729 17.38 45.84 -2.61
N GLY A 730 17.94 44.92 -1.82
CA GLY A 730 18.42 45.19 -0.47
C GLY A 730 19.68 44.41 -0.15
N ASN A 731 20.21 44.60 1.05
CA ASN A 731 21.35 43.85 1.57
C ASN A 731 21.04 43.32 2.98
N TYR A 732 21.47 42.10 3.28
CA TYR A 732 21.28 41.48 4.60
C TYR A 732 22.61 41.00 5.19
N SER A 733 22.88 41.32 6.45
CA SER A 733 24.08 40.86 7.16
C SER A 733 23.75 40.18 8.49
N SER A 734 24.69 39.33 8.97
CA SER A 734 24.60 38.47 10.17
C SER A 734 24.04 37.05 9.91
N GLN A 735 23.29 36.47 10.84
CA GLN A 735 22.97 35.04 10.89
C GLN A 735 21.72 34.69 10.08
N ILE A 736 21.81 33.68 9.22
CA ILE A 736 20.70 33.10 8.47
C ILE A 736 20.40 31.71 9.02
N LEU A 737 19.11 31.41 9.20
CA LEU A 737 18.62 30.15 9.73
C LEU A 737 17.54 29.60 8.80
N LEU A 738 17.61 28.32 8.49
CA LEU A 738 16.58 27.59 7.76
C LEU A 738 16.09 26.43 8.62
N SER A 739 14.78 26.31 8.80
CA SER A 739 14.13 25.18 9.46
C SER A 739 12.67 25.08 8.97
N ASN A 740 11.85 24.19 9.53
CA ASN A 740 10.40 24.18 9.28
C ASN A 740 9.70 25.48 9.72
N ASN A 741 10.33 26.31 10.54
CA ASN A 741 9.85 27.65 10.89
C ASN A 741 10.07 28.70 9.79
N GLY A 742 10.61 28.29 8.64
CA GLY A 742 10.88 29.14 7.46
C GLY A 742 12.34 29.59 7.36
N LEU A 743 12.61 30.41 6.35
CA LEU A 743 13.90 31.09 6.17
C LEU A 743 13.92 32.37 7.01
N ARG A 744 14.79 32.40 8.01
CA ARG A 744 14.86 33.47 9.00
C ARG A 744 16.24 34.10 9.10
N GLY A 745 16.28 35.32 9.62
CA GLY A 745 17.51 36.06 9.89
C GLY A 745 17.51 36.73 11.26
N LYS A 746 18.70 36.84 11.85
CA LYS A 746 19.00 37.66 13.04
C LYS A 746 20.10 38.67 12.73
N GLY A 747 19.72 39.89 12.38
CA GLY A 747 20.69 40.87 11.89
C GLY A 747 20.08 42.12 11.27
N ASP A 748 20.83 42.69 10.33
CA ASP A 748 20.53 43.98 9.72
C ASP A 748 20.04 43.83 8.29
N LEU A 749 18.92 44.48 7.99
CA LEU A 749 18.29 44.57 6.68
C LEU A 749 18.38 46.00 6.16
N GLN A 750 19.02 46.16 5.00
CA GLN A 750 19.16 47.43 4.31
C GLN A 750 18.27 47.49 3.06
N TYR A 751 17.54 48.59 2.88
CA TYR A 751 16.74 48.88 1.69
C TYR A 751 16.77 50.39 1.42
N LEU A 752 17.18 50.80 0.21
CA LEU A 752 17.42 52.22 -0.10
C LEU A 752 18.40 52.84 0.91
N SER A 753 17.98 53.88 1.62
CA SER A 753 18.77 54.54 2.67
C SER A 753 18.36 54.13 4.09
N SER A 754 17.53 53.08 4.22
CA SER A 754 17.09 52.54 5.51
C SER A 754 17.92 51.34 5.97
N THR A 755 18.09 51.22 7.28
CA THR A 755 18.69 50.07 7.97
C THR A 755 17.79 49.67 9.15
N ALA A 756 17.43 48.39 9.19
CA ALA A 756 16.59 47.82 10.23
C ALA A 756 17.29 46.63 10.89
N SER A 757 17.42 46.65 12.22
CA SER A 757 18.02 45.55 12.99
C SER A 757 16.94 44.74 13.67
N SER A 758 16.94 43.42 13.46
CA SER A 758 15.95 42.52 14.04
C SER A 758 16.53 41.15 14.46
N GLU A 759 16.11 40.66 15.62
CA GLU A 759 16.34 39.29 16.10
C GLU A 759 15.38 38.24 15.47
N ASP A 760 14.41 38.66 14.66
CA ASP A 760 13.50 37.77 13.95
C ASP A 760 13.00 38.42 12.65
N ILE A 761 13.73 38.17 11.58
CA ILE A 761 13.35 38.49 10.21
C ILE A 761 12.87 37.22 9.53
N ILE A 762 11.71 37.27 8.88
CA ILE A 762 11.19 36.15 8.08
C ILE A 762 11.20 36.56 6.62
N PHE A 763 11.87 35.74 5.79
CA PHE A 763 12.00 35.95 4.36
C PHE A 763 11.02 35.07 3.61
N PHE A 764 10.13 35.68 2.83
CA PHE A 764 9.23 35.00 1.91
C PHE A 764 9.66 35.24 0.47
N LEU A 765 9.14 34.44 -0.46
CA LEU A 765 9.46 34.59 -1.88
C LEU A 765 9.06 35.95 -2.47
N ASP A 766 8.12 36.66 -1.86
CA ASP A 766 7.58 37.94 -2.33
C ASP A 766 7.74 39.11 -1.34
N SER A 767 8.09 38.82 -0.08
CA SER A 767 8.03 39.79 1.02
C SER A 767 8.97 39.46 2.18
N VAL A 768 9.23 40.45 3.04
CA VAL A 768 9.96 40.30 4.30
C VAL A 768 9.12 40.88 5.43
N ASN A 769 9.01 40.13 6.52
CA ASN A 769 8.39 40.58 7.76
C ASN A 769 9.42 40.61 8.88
N SER A 770 9.42 41.66 9.69
CA SER A 770 10.28 41.71 10.86
C SER A 770 9.72 42.58 11.97
N ASN A 771 10.07 42.23 13.20
CA ASN A 771 9.89 43.07 14.38
C ASN A 771 11.24 43.70 14.70
N SER A 772 11.48 44.90 14.22
CA SER A 772 12.79 45.54 14.28
C SER A 772 12.98 46.26 15.62
N GLN A 773 14.04 45.91 16.35
CA GLN A 773 14.41 46.61 17.59
C GLN A 773 14.83 48.05 17.29
N SER A 774 15.50 48.28 16.16
CA SER A 774 15.87 49.61 15.66
C SER A 774 15.61 49.73 14.16
N PHE A 775 15.16 50.91 13.74
CA PHE A 775 15.01 51.32 12.35
C PHE A 775 15.59 52.73 12.19
N GLU A 776 16.49 52.91 11.23
CA GLU A 776 17.05 54.20 10.85
C GLU A 776 16.89 54.43 9.35
N LEU A 777 16.34 55.58 8.96
CA LEU A 777 16.31 56.08 7.60
C LEU A 777 17.20 57.32 7.55
N THR A 778 18.20 57.31 6.66
CA THR A 778 19.07 58.48 6.49
C THR A 778 18.45 59.49 5.52
N LYS A 779 18.65 60.79 5.82
CA LYS A 779 18.16 61.91 5.02
C LYS A 779 18.63 61.79 3.57
N VAL A 780 17.72 62.00 2.62
CA VAL A 780 18.05 62.12 1.19
C VAL A 780 17.52 63.44 0.67
N THR A 781 18.38 64.22 0.02
CA THR A 781 18.04 65.49 -0.63
C THR A 781 18.48 65.40 -2.09
N SER A 782 17.55 65.17 -3.00
CA SER A 782 17.82 65.14 -4.45
C SER A 782 16.64 65.70 -5.25
N PHE A 783 16.84 65.95 -6.55
CA PHE A 783 15.76 66.44 -7.42
C PHE A 783 14.64 65.41 -7.62
N ASP A 784 14.99 64.12 -7.67
CA ASP A 784 14.05 63.05 -7.98
C ASP A 784 13.35 62.48 -6.74
N VAL A 785 14.02 62.51 -5.59
CA VAL A 785 13.55 61.93 -4.31
C VAL A 785 14.08 62.74 -3.14
N SER A 786 13.21 63.08 -2.20
CA SER A 786 13.56 63.81 -0.98
C SER A 786 12.76 63.26 0.19
N TYR A 787 13.41 63.00 1.32
CA TYR A 787 12.73 62.58 2.56
C TYR A 787 13.63 62.80 3.79
N PRO A 788 13.04 62.93 4.99
CA PRO A 788 13.78 63.31 6.19
C PRO A 788 14.46 62.11 6.85
N PRO A 789 15.39 62.36 7.79
CA PRO A 789 15.89 61.29 8.63
C PRO A 789 14.78 60.79 9.57
N VAL A 790 14.71 59.47 9.75
CA VAL A 790 13.76 58.81 10.66
C VAL A 790 14.50 57.85 11.59
N ARG A 791 14.19 57.87 12.88
CA ARG A 791 14.68 56.88 13.85
C ARG A 791 13.51 56.32 14.65
N ALA A 792 13.42 55.00 14.72
CA ALA A 792 12.37 54.33 15.47
C ALA A 792 12.90 53.08 16.19
N THR A 793 12.25 52.72 17.29
CA THR A 793 12.55 51.51 18.05
C THR A 793 11.29 50.66 18.19
N ASN A 794 11.44 49.35 18.16
CA ASN A 794 10.34 48.38 18.27
C ASN A 794 9.20 48.64 17.26
N VAL A 795 9.53 48.59 15.98
CA VAL A 795 8.57 48.78 14.87
C VAL A 795 8.26 47.47 14.17
N TYR A 796 7.05 47.35 13.62
CA TYR A 796 6.75 46.28 12.67
C TYR A 796 7.08 46.75 11.26
N GLN A 797 7.84 45.93 10.55
CA GLN A 797 8.24 46.20 9.18
C GLN A 797 7.70 45.11 8.24
N HIS A 798 7.08 45.55 7.15
CA HIS A 798 6.67 44.71 6.03
C HIS A 798 7.24 45.27 4.73
N TRP A 799 8.10 44.52 4.06
CA TRP A 799 8.72 44.93 2.80
C TRP A 799 8.29 44.02 1.67
N THR A 800 7.83 44.62 0.57
CA THR A 800 7.45 43.95 -0.67
C THR A 800 8.45 44.35 -1.77
N PRO A 801 9.61 43.67 -1.86
CA PRO A 801 10.70 44.06 -2.75
C PRO A 801 10.27 44.17 -4.21
N TYR A 802 9.44 43.26 -4.73
CA TYR A 802 9.03 43.31 -6.14
C TYR A 802 8.02 44.43 -6.46
N SER A 803 7.37 44.98 -5.44
CA SER A 803 6.47 46.15 -5.54
C SER A 803 7.14 47.44 -5.06
N ASP A 804 8.43 47.39 -4.71
CA ASP A 804 9.24 48.53 -4.26
C ASP A 804 8.61 49.31 -3.09
N SER A 805 8.02 48.60 -2.12
CA SER A 805 7.26 49.20 -1.04
C SER A 805 7.62 48.60 0.32
N MET A 806 8.01 49.47 1.26
CA MET A 806 8.30 49.10 2.66
C MET A 806 7.39 49.88 3.61
N SER A 807 6.56 49.17 4.37
CA SER A 807 5.74 49.73 5.43
C SER A 807 6.42 49.58 6.78
N ILE A 808 6.45 50.66 7.56
CA ILE A 808 6.97 50.71 8.92
C ILE A 808 5.85 51.21 9.83
N ASN A 809 5.49 50.42 10.84
CA ASN A 809 4.39 50.74 11.75
C ASN A 809 4.93 50.90 13.17
N SER A 810 4.58 52.02 13.83
CA SER A 810 4.83 52.19 15.26
C SER A 810 4.07 51.12 16.06
N LYS A 811 4.67 50.66 17.15
CA LYS A 811 4.00 49.83 18.16
C LYS A 811 3.87 50.63 19.45
N ASP A 812 4.85 50.46 20.34
CA ASP A 812 4.85 51.05 21.68
C ASP A 812 5.67 52.35 21.74
N SER A 813 6.23 52.80 20.63
CA SER A 813 7.13 53.96 20.54
C SER A 813 6.88 54.77 19.29
N VAL A 814 7.01 56.09 19.41
CA VAL A 814 6.88 57.03 18.30
C VAL A 814 8.14 56.99 17.42
N MET A 815 7.98 57.32 16.14
CA MET A 815 9.08 57.50 15.19
C MET A 815 9.59 58.94 15.29
N LEU A 816 10.88 59.12 15.57
CA LEU A 816 11.53 60.43 15.56
C LEU A 816 11.82 60.82 14.11
N MET A 817 11.40 62.00 13.69
CA MET A 817 11.61 62.53 12.34
C MET A 817 12.30 63.89 12.40
N TYR A 818 12.94 64.30 11.30
CA TYR A 818 13.61 65.61 11.17
C TYR A 818 14.60 65.87 12.32
N ASP A 819 15.48 64.91 12.60
CA ASP A 819 16.47 64.97 13.69
C ASP A 819 15.88 65.22 15.08
N GLY A 820 14.63 64.80 15.28
CA GLY A 820 13.91 64.90 16.55
C GLY A 820 13.04 66.15 16.69
N LEU A 821 12.94 66.99 15.66
CA LEU A 821 12.02 68.14 15.63
C LEU A 821 10.55 67.71 15.55
N ALA A 822 10.28 66.52 15.02
CA ALA A 822 8.95 65.93 14.96
C ALA A 822 8.94 64.48 15.43
N THR A 823 7.78 64.02 15.87
CA THR A 823 7.53 62.62 16.23
C THR A 823 6.23 62.15 15.60
N LEU A 824 6.21 60.96 14.99
CA LEU A 824 5.05 60.33 14.39
C LEU A 824 4.64 59.08 15.17
N ASP A 825 3.37 59.02 15.58
CA ASP A 825 2.70 57.79 15.99
C ASP A 825 1.76 57.34 14.86
N GLY A 826 2.12 56.27 14.16
CA GLY A 826 1.38 55.80 12.98
C GLY A 826 2.23 54.92 12.07
N ASN A 827 2.07 55.09 10.76
CA ASN A 827 2.74 54.29 9.75
C ASN A 827 3.48 55.15 8.73
N LEU A 828 4.63 54.65 8.27
CA LEU A 828 5.37 55.17 7.13
C LEU A 828 5.33 54.17 5.99
N LEU A 829 5.33 54.69 4.77
CA LEU A 829 5.47 53.94 3.52
C LEU A 829 6.66 54.51 2.74
N LEU A 830 7.74 53.74 2.70
CA LEU A 830 8.95 54.06 1.98
C LEU A 830 8.93 53.41 0.59
N THR A 831 9.06 54.22 -0.45
CA THR A 831 9.23 53.79 -1.83
C THR A 831 10.47 54.45 -2.45
N PRO A 832 10.96 53.99 -3.61
CA PRO A 832 12.01 54.70 -4.34
C PRO A 832 11.63 56.10 -4.82
N LYS A 833 10.37 56.52 -4.70
CA LYS A 833 9.88 57.82 -5.20
C LYS A 833 9.65 58.82 -4.08
N ASN A 834 9.16 58.38 -2.93
CA ASN A 834 8.80 59.24 -1.81
C ASN A 834 8.70 58.46 -0.50
N LEU A 835 8.61 59.22 0.59
CA LEU A 835 8.21 58.74 1.91
C LEU A 835 6.85 59.36 2.25
N THR A 836 5.83 58.53 2.38
CA THR A 836 4.52 58.99 2.87
C THR A 836 4.22 58.37 4.23
N GLY A 837 3.22 58.91 4.92
CA GLY A 837 2.77 58.32 6.16
C GLY A 837 1.36 58.72 6.55
N LYS A 838 0.93 58.15 7.65
CA LYS A 838 -0.39 58.38 8.24
C LYS A 838 -0.26 58.28 9.74
N GLY A 839 -1.04 59.07 10.46
CA GLY A 839 -1.14 58.98 11.92
C GLY A 839 -1.14 60.34 12.58
N ARG A 840 -0.59 60.40 13.78
CA ARG A 840 -0.54 61.58 14.63
C ARG A 840 0.88 62.05 14.80
N MET A 841 1.18 63.22 14.25
CA MET A 841 2.48 63.86 14.36
C MET A 841 2.48 64.97 15.42
N LYS A 842 3.57 65.08 16.18
CA LYS A 842 3.82 66.16 17.13
C LYS A 842 5.12 66.86 16.75
N PHE A 843 5.10 68.18 16.70
CA PHE A 843 6.25 69.02 16.35
C PHE A 843 6.08 70.37 17.01
N PHE A 844 7.15 70.92 17.58
CA PHE A 844 7.09 72.10 18.44
C PHE A 844 5.96 71.97 19.50
N ASP A 845 5.09 72.97 19.63
CA ASP A 845 3.91 72.95 20.52
C ASP A 845 2.61 72.50 19.81
N ALA A 846 2.73 71.92 18.62
CA ALA A 846 1.61 71.52 17.78
C ALA A 846 1.42 70.00 17.68
N VAL A 847 0.19 69.60 17.39
CA VAL A 847 -0.22 68.23 17.10
C VAL A 847 -1.06 68.24 15.82
N MET A 848 -0.66 67.42 14.84
CA MET A 848 -1.37 67.26 13.58
C MET A 848 -1.69 65.78 13.35
N SER A 849 -2.93 65.47 13.00
CA SER A 849 -3.32 64.14 12.53
C SER A 849 -3.72 64.20 11.06
N ALA A 850 -3.26 63.26 10.24
CA ALA A 850 -3.66 63.16 8.83
C ALA A 850 -3.63 61.71 8.34
N ASP A 851 -4.47 61.42 7.34
CA ASP A 851 -4.48 60.14 6.62
C ASP A 851 -3.37 60.05 5.57
N ILE A 852 -2.88 61.20 5.09
CA ILE A 852 -1.81 61.29 4.10
C ILE A 852 -0.88 62.44 4.48
N PHE A 853 0.32 62.08 4.91
CA PHE A 853 1.49 62.95 4.94
C PHE A 853 2.40 62.59 3.77
N ASP A 854 2.91 63.61 3.08
CA ASP A 854 4.01 63.46 2.12
C ASP A 854 5.24 64.19 2.69
N TYR A 855 6.31 63.44 2.97
CA TYR A 855 7.48 63.93 3.68
C TYR A 855 8.61 64.24 2.70
N SER A 856 9.14 65.45 2.81
CA SER A 856 10.39 65.87 2.17
C SER A 856 11.48 66.02 3.24
N ASP A 857 12.68 66.38 2.83
CA ASP A 857 13.87 66.40 3.69
C ASP A 857 13.88 67.52 4.75
N HIS A 858 13.11 68.59 4.56
CA HIS A 858 12.96 69.73 5.49
C HIS A 858 11.51 70.21 5.67
N TYR A 859 10.55 69.67 4.92
CA TYR A 859 9.14 70.02 5.05
C TYR A 859 8.25 68.81 4.84
N PHE A 860 6.99 68.87 5.29
CA PHE A 860 5.97 67.92 4.87
C PHE A 860 4.71 68.63 4.41
N THR A 861 3.93 67.93 3.60
CA THR A 861 2.56 68.33 3.27
C THR A 861 1.57 67.32 3.82
N ALA A 862 0.35 67.77 4.06
CA ALA A 862 -0.76 66.92 4.45
C ALA A 862 -2.03 67.40 3.73
N ASP A 863 -2.80 66.46 3.18
CA ASP A 863 -3.97 66.80 2.36
C ASP A 863 -5.15 67.26 3.22
N THR A 864 -5.49 66.52 4.28
CA THR A 864 -6.56 66.89 5.19
C THR A 864 -6.10 66.63 6.61
N THR A 865 -6.15 67.67 7.45
CA THR A 865 -5.54 67.65 8.77
C THR A 865 -6.52 68.01 9.89
N ASP A 866 -6.30 67.41 11.05
CA ASP A 866 -6.77 67.91 12.34
C ASP A 866 -5.57 68.53 13.05
N PHE A 867 -5.53 69.86 13.14
CA PHE A 867 -4.39 70.62 13.62
C PHE A 867 -4.71 71.38 14.91
N HIS A 868 -3.81 71.27 15.87
CA HIS A 868 -3.97 71.85 17.20
C HIS A 868 -2.66 72.46 17.69
N ILE A 869 -2.70 73.68 18.24
CA ILE A 869 -1.56 74.33 18.90
C ILE A 869 -1.87 74.48 20.38
N LYS A 870 -0.91 74.10 21.25
CA LYS A 870 -1.02 74.29 22.70
C LYS A 870 -0.65 75.72 23.10
N SER A 871 -1.26 76.19 24.18
CA SER A 871 -0.87 77.46 24.81
C SER A 871 0.47 77.35 25.54
N VAL A 872 1.27 78.43 25.49
CA VAL A 872 2.59 78.55 26.12
C VAL A 872 2.53 78.38 27.65
N GLU A 873 1.43 78.75 28.29
CA GLU A 873 1.24 78.61 29.75
C GLU A 873 0.66 77.25 30.19
N GLY A 874 0.40 76.33 29.25
CA GLY A 874 -0.10 74.98 29.54
C GLY A 874 -1.59 74.89 29.88
N ALA A 875 -2.34 75.99 29.77
CA ALA A 875 -3.75 76.11 30.16
C ALA A 875 -4.78 75.67 29.08
N GLY A 876 -4.40 74.80 28.14
CA GLY A 876 -5.30 74.26 27.11
C GLY A 876 -4.83 74.49 25.67
N LEU A 877 -5.78 74.45 24.73
CA LEU A 877 -5.54 74.67 23.30
C LEU A 877 -5.62 76.17 22.96
N ALA A 878 -4.61 76.69 22.28
CA ALA A 878 -4.59 78.06 21.78
C ALA A 878 -5.34 78.17 20.44
N LEU A 879 -5.19 77.16 19.58
CA LEU A 879 -5.87 77.06 18.30
C LEU A 879 -6.25 75.60 18.01
N SER A 880 -7.41 75.42 17.39
CA SER A 880 -7.92 74.12 16.94
C SER A 880 -8.60 74.27 15.58
N THR A 881 -8.25 73.42 14.62
CA THR A 881 -8.87 73.43 13.30
C THR A 881 -8.89 72.06 12.64
N THR A 882 -9.83 71.85 11.74
CA THR A 882 -10.01 70.61 10.97
C THR A 882 -10.22 70.92 9.50
N LYS A 883 -9.83 69.99 8.63
CA LYS A 883 -10.05 70.02 7.17
C LYS A 883 -9.23 71.06 6.41
N TYR A 884 -7.98 71.29 6.83
CA TYR A 884 -7.02 72.10 6.09
C TYR A 884 -5.96 71.22 5.44
N ASN A 885 -5.60 71.57 4.20
CA ASN A 885 -4.34 71.17 3.60
C ASN A 885 -3.24 71.97 4.30
N ALA A 886 -2.16 71.30 4.68
CA ALA A 886 -1.06 71.93 5.42
C ALA A 886 0.27 71.69 4.72
N THR A 887 1.13 72.71 4.72
CA THR A 887 2.55 72.61 4.40
C THR A 887 3.33 73.14 5.59
N MET A 888 4.22 72.34 6.16
CA MET A 888 5.03 72.71 7.31
C MET A 888 6.51 72.62 6.95
N ASP A 889 7.22 73.74 7.04
CA ASP A 889 8.64 73.87 6.71
C ASP A 889 9.47 74.06 7.99
N PHE A 890 10.41 73.15 8.25
CA PHE A 890 11.28 73.18 9.43
C PHE A 890 12.50 74.10 9.28
N ASP A 891 12.89 74.47 8.07
CA ASP A 891 14.00 75.39 7.81
C ASP A 891 13.53 76.84 7.89
N GLU A 892 12.40 77.15 7.25
CA GLU A 892 11.78 78.48 7.32
C GLU A 892 11.03 78.72 8.64
N LEU A 893 10.71 77.65 9.38
CA LEU A 893 9.89 77.67 10.60
C LEU A 893 8.51 78.30 10.35
N THR A 894 7.88 77.89 9.26
CA THR A 894 6.58 78.37 8.79
C THR A 894 5.61 77.20 8.57
N GLY A 895 4.33 77.45 8.83
CA GLY A 895 3.23 76.55 8.47
C GLY A 895 2.21 77.27 7.62
N ASN A 896 1.90 76.78 6.43
CA ASN A 896 0.83 77.32 5.59
C ASN A 896 -0.35 76.35 5.58
N PHE A 897 -1.54 76.88 5.83
CA PHE A 897 -2.77 76.11 5.91
C PHE A 897 -3.81 76.72 4.99
N LYS A 898 -4.39 75.92 4.10
CA LYS A 898 -5.44 76.35 3.16
C LYS A 898 -6.56 75.34 3.11
N THR A 899 -7.78 75.81 2.86
CA THR A 899 -8.94 74.95 2.65
C THR A 899 -9.83 75.50 1.56
N THR A 900 -10.48 74.61 0.81
CA THR A 900 -11.61 74.96 -0.07
C THR A 900 -12.94 74.45 0.50
N ASN A 901 -12.96 74.10 1.79
CA ASN A 901 -14.13 73.51 2.45
C ASN A 901 -14.93 74.60 3.16
N ASP A 902 -16.14 74.87 2.69
CA ASP A 902 -17.04 75.88 3.26
C ASP A 902 -17.42 75.63 4.74
N ASN A 903 -17.14 74.44 5.28
CA ASN A 903 -17.39 74.08 6.68
C ASN A 903 -16.11 74.01 7.53
N ALA A 904 -14.99 74.52 7.03
CA ALA A 904 -13.76 74.60 7.80
C ALA A 904 -13.87 75.71 8.85
N VAL A 905 -13.53 75.39 10.09
CA VAL A 905 -13.61 76.31 11.21
C VAL A 905 -12.26 76.35 11.92
N ILE A 906 -11.86 77.55 12.31
CA ILE A 906 -10.71 77.79 13.17
C ILE A 906 -11.28 78.27 14.50
N GLU A 907 -11.07 77.48 15.55
CA GLU A 907 -11.45 77.82 16.91
C GLU A 907 -10.26 78.37 17.68
N PHE A 908 -10.51 79.41 18.47
CA PHE A 908 -9.60 80.02 19.43
C PHE A 908 -10.15 79.78 20.84
N PRO A 909 -9.87 78.62 21.48
CA PRO A 909 -10.57 78.21 22.68
C PRO A 909 -10.37 79.15 23.89
N LEU A 910 -9.16 79.73 24.03
CA LEU A 910 -8.85 80.70 25.09
C LEU A 910 -9.63 82.01 24.93
N ASN A 911 -9.71 82.52 23.70
CA ASN A 911 -10.48 83.71 23.36
C ASN A 911 -11.98 83.43 23.32
N ARG A 912 -12.40 82.16 23.25
CA ARG A 912 -13.79 81.72 23.01
C ARG A 912 -14.36 82.40 21.77
N PHE A 913 -13.61 82.37 20.69
CA PHE A 913 -14.03 82.84 19.37
C PHE A 913 -13.78 81.75 18.33
N MET A 914 -14.49 81.82 17.22
CA MET A 914 -14.20 81.05 16.01
C MET A 914 -14.25 81.92 14.76
N CYS A 915 -13.58 81.50 13.70
CA CYS A 915 -13.68 82.10 12.37
C CYS A 915 -13.72 81.04 11.28
N THR A 916 -14.16 81.46 10.09
CA THR A 916 -14.30 80.64 8.87
C THR A 916 -13.38 81.14 7.75
N MET A 917 -12.20 81.67 8.11
CA MET A 917 -11.19 82.10 7.14
C MET A 917 -10.54 80.88 6.49
N ASP A 918 -10.24 80.94 5.20
CA ASP A 918 -9.84 79.78 4.39
C ASP A 918 -8.33 79.58 4.28
N GLU A 919 -7.52 80.58 4.68
CA GLU A 919 -6.06 80.48 4.73
C GLU A 919 -5.50 81.04 6.04
N PHE A 920 -4.47 80.37 6.59
CA PHE A 920 -3.64 80.96 7.62
C PHE A 920 -2.18 80.52 7.55
N ASP A 921 -1.29 81.44 7.93
CA ASP A 921 0.13 81.18 8.11
C ASP A 921 0.46 81.13 9.60
N TRP A 922 1.27 80.15 10.01
CA TRP A 922 1.89 80.08 11.33
C TRP A 922 3.38 80.44 11.22
N TYR A 923 3.75 81.58 11.78
CA TYR A 923 5.14 82.03 11.88
C TYR A 923 5.72 81.58 13.23
N ILE A 924 6.30 80.39 13.28
CA ILE A 924 6.75 79.73 14.53
C ILE A 924 7.75 80.61 15.28
N LYS A 925 8.73 81.22 14.58
CA LYS A 925 9.74 82.10 15.21
C LYS A 925 9.15 83.35 15.86
N ARG A 926 8.00 83.82 15.38
CA ARG A 926 7.31 85.02 15.90
C ARG A 926 6.20 84.69 16.89
N ASN A 927 5.90 83.39 17.11
CA ASN A 927 4.75 82.94 17.88
C ASN A 927 3.45 83.60 17.42
N GLU A 928 3.26 83.73 16.12
CA GLU A 928 2.16 84.48 15.50
C GLU A 928 1.47 83.65 14.43
N LEU A 929 0.14 83.68 14.41
CA LEU A 929 -0.67 83.20 13.29
C LEU A 929 -1.34 84.36 12.57
N VAL A 930 -1.36 84.33 11.25
CA VAL A 930 -2.01 85.33 10.39
C VAL A 930 -3.05 84.65 9.52
N PHE A 931 -4.30 85.05 9.69
CA PHE A 931 -5.47 84.48 9.02
C PHE A 931 -5.95 85.41 7.91
N ARG A 932 -6.37 84.83 6.79
CA ARG A 932 -6.85 85.53 5.60
C ARG A 932 -8.11 84.86 5.08
N GLY A 933 -9.13 85.66 4.78
CA GLY A 933 -10.31 85.23 4.03
C GLY A 933 -10.17 85.53 2.54
N SER A 934 -10.52 84.60 1.66
CA SER A 934 -10.55 84.76 0.21
C SER A 934 -11.85 85.35 -0.33
N LEU A 935 -12.77 85.75 0.55
CA LEU A 935 -13.99 86.44 0.16
C LEU A 935 -13.66 87.76 -0.54
N ASP A 936 -13.75 87.73 -1.87
CA ASP A 936 -13.72 88.89 -2.73
C ASP A 936 -15.04 89.64 -2.52
N ILE A 937 -15.12 90.46 -1.47
CA ILE A 937 -16.20 91.45 -1.36
C ILE A 937 -15.93 92.51 -2.43
N ASP A 938 -16.29 92.19 -3.67
CA ASP A 938 -16.27 93.11 -4.79
C ASP A 938 -17.51 94.01 -4.72
N VAL A 939 -17.63 94.74 -3.60
CA VAL A 939 -18.56 95.86 -3.44
C VAL A 939 -17.79 97.11 -3.86
N PRO A 940 -18.02 97.64 -5.08
CA PRO A 940 -17.18 98.70 -5.65
C PRO A 940 -17.24 99.94 -4.77
N GLY A 941 -16.09 100.33 -4.22
CA GLY A 941 -15.98 101.53 -3.40
C GLY A 941 -16.44 101.37 -1.95
N LEU A 942 -16.54 100.16 -1.38
CA LEU A 942 -16.87 99.93 0.04
C LEU A 942 -16.04 100.83 0.98
N ASN A 943 -14.73 100.96 0.72
CA ASN A 943 -13.81 101.83 1.48
C ASN A 943 -14.07 103.34 1.30
N LYS A 944 -14.89 103.73 0.32
CA LYS A 944 -15.28 105.11 0.01
C LYS A 944 -16.78 105.37 0.24
N MET A 945 -17.54 104.33 0.63
CA MET A 945 -18.96 104.47 0.93
C MET A 945 -19.14 105.26 2.23
N PRO A 946 -20.12 106.18 2.29
CA PRO A 946 -20.46 106.83 3.54
C PRO A 946 -20.96 105.79 4.55
N LEU A 947 -20.63 105.95 5.83
CA LEU A 947 -20.92 104.97 6.90
C LEU A 947 -22.38 104.48 6.93
N LYS A 948 -23.35 105.36 6.60
CA LYS A 948 -24.78 105.01 6.56
C LYS A 948 -25.14 103.98 5.49
N GLU A 949 -24.40 103.92 4.38
CA GLU A 949 -24.58 102.94 3.30
C GLU A 949 -24.00 101.57 3.67
N ILE A 950 -22.87 101.55 4.40
CA ILE A 950 -22.24 100.31 4.90
C ILE A 950 -23.20 99.51 5.81
N ILE A 951 -24.11 100.20 6.52
CA ILE A 951 -25.15 99.57 7.36
C ILE A 951 -26.05 98.63 6.55
N ASP A 952 -26.23 98.82 5.24
CA ASP A 952 -27.10 97.97 4.40
C ASP A 952 -26.33 96.94 3.58
N VAL A 953 -25.00 96.93 3.66
CA VAL A 953 -24.16 95.95 2.95
C VAL A 953 -24.22 94.60 3.67
N ASP A 954 -24.44 93.54 2.90
CA ASP A 954 -24.33 92.16 3.36
C ASP A 954 -22.85 91.78 3.49
N LEU A 955 -22.36 91.72 4.72
CA LEU A 955 -20.98 91.40 5.07
C LEU A 955 -20.95 90.03 5.79
N THR A 956 -21.46 89.00 5.13
CA THR A 956 -21.51 87.63 5.67
C THR A 956 -20.44 86.74 5.00
N GLY A 957 -19.90 85.77 5.74
CA GLY A 957 -19.03 84.70 5.20
C GLY A 957 -17.63 84.54 5.84
N SER A 958 -16.98 85.63 6.28
CA SER A 958 -15.75 85.60 7.11
C SER A 958 -15.97 86.35 8.42
N GLU A 959 -16.81 85.80 9.27
CA GLU A 959 -17.13 86.41 10.56
C GLU A 959 -16.25 85.83 11.67
N LEU A 960 -15.70 86.69 12.52
CA LEU A 960 -15.25 86.28 13.85
C LEU A 960 -16.47 86.23 14.76
N THR A 961 -16.80 85.05 15.27
CA THR A 961 -17.99 84.82 16.11
C THR A 961 -17.59 84.41 17.51
N SER A 962 -18.16 85.08 18.51
CA SER A 962 -18.00 84.72 19.92
C SER A 962 -18.73 83.43 20.26
N LEU A 963 -18.03 82.54 20.96
CA LEU A 963 -18.53 81.31 21.55
C LEU A 963 -18.90 81.49 23.04
N HIS A 964 -18.73 82.68 23.61
CA HIS A 964 -19.01 82.93 25.01
C HIS A 964 -20.54 82.98 25.26
N PRO A 965 -21.11 82.18 26.18
CA PRO A 965 -22.56 82.09 26.38
C PRO A 965 -23.27 83.42 26.72
N LEU A 966 -22.56 84.34 27.38
CA LEU A 966 -23.08 85.68 27.74
C LEU A 966 -22.93 86.74 26.63
N GLN A 967 -22.31 86.43 25.49
CA GLN A 967 -22.09 87.41 24.41
C GLN A 967 -23.06 87.28 23.25
N ASP A 968 -24.03 86.35 23.34
CA ASP A 968 -25.13 86.20 22.38
C ASP A 968 -24.68 86.02 20.92
N SER A 969 -23.57 85.29 20.70
CA SER A 969 -22.93 85.12 19.38
C SER A 969 -22.60 86.45 18.70
N LEU A 970 -22.01 87.38 19.45
CA LEU A 970 -21.43 88.60 18.89
C LEU A 970 -20.52 88.23 17.71
N ALA A 971 -20.82 88.78 16.54
CA ALA A 971 -20.10 88.49 15.33
C ALA A 971 -19.80 89.78 14.56
N PHE A 972 -18.66 89.81 13.91
CA PHE A 972 -18.30 90.88 12.99
C PHE A 972 -17.39 90.36 11.88
N PHE A 973 -17.55 90.96 10.72
CA PHE A 973 -16.85 90.58 9.50
C PHE A 973 -15.42 91.11 9.49
N THR A 974 -14.48 90.28 9.06
CA THR A 974 -13.11 90.68 8.73
C THR A 974 -12.48 89.70 7.74
N LEU A 975 -11.59 90.21 6.89
CA LEU A 975 -10.78 89.40 5.97
C LEU A 975 -9.38 89.10 6.50
N ASN A 976 -8.95 89.78 7.56
CA ASN A 976 -7.59 89.63 8.09
C ASN A 976 -7.65 89.60 9.62
N ALA A 977 -7.05 88.56 10.21
CA ALA A 977 -6.84 88.51 11.64
C ALA A 977 -5.43 88.04 11.96
N SER A 978 -4.93 88.40 13.14
CA SER A 978 -3.69 87.85 13.68
C SER A 978 -3.91 87.35 15.10
N PHE A 979 -3.20 86.28 15.45
CA PHE A 979 -3.25 85.69 16.79
C PHE A 979 -1.84 85.51 17.33
N ASN A 980 -1.54 86.21 18.42
CA ASN A 980 -0.27 86.07 19.11
C ASN A 980 -0.37 84.97 20.19
N LEU A 981 0.46 83.94 20.06
CA LEU A 981 0.47 82.77 20.96
C LEU A 981 1.07 83.07 22.34
N ASP A 982 1.93 84.08 22.47
CA ASP A 982 2.54 84.46 23.76
C ASP A 982 1.55 85.24 24.64
N SER A 983 0.77 86.14 24.03
CA SER A 983 -0.18 87.00 24.76
C SER A 983 -1.64 86.54 24.68
N SER A 984 -1.93 85.43 24.00
CA SER A 984 -3.29 84.95 23.69
C SER A 984 -4.19 86.05 23.09
N LEU A 985 -3.63 86.97 22.30
CA LEU A 985 -4.36 88.14 21.77
C LEU A 985 -4.78 87.89 20.32
N LEU A 986 -6.09 87.89 20.08
CA LEU A 986 -6.68 87.80 18.74
C LEU A 986 -7.06 89.21 18.26
N VAL A 987 -6.49 89.64 17.14
CA VAL A 987 -6.72 90.97 16.57
C VAL A 987 -7.39 90.79 15.22
N ALA A 988 -8.62 91.27 15.09
CA ALA A 988 -9.26 91.43 13.79
C ALA A 988 -8.92 92.80 13.21
N GLU A 989 -8.54 92.82 11.94
CA GLU A 989 -8.19 94.04 11.21
C GLU A 989 -9.27 94.36 10.16
N ASP A 990 -9.31 95.61 9.75
CA ASP A 990 -10.25 96.13 8.74
C ASP A 990 -11.74 95.86 9.04
N VAL A 991 -12.10 95.82 10.33
CA VAL A 991 -13.49 95.65 10.78
C VAL A 991 -14.29 96.89 10.44
N LYS A 992 -15.13 96.78 9.40
CA LYS A 992 -15.90 97.93 8.87
C LYS A 992 -17.06 98.33 9.77
N ILE A 993 -17.72 97.36 10.39
CA ILE A 993 -18.94 97.57 11.16
C ILE A 993 -19.14 96.44 12.15
N ILE A 994 -19.58 96.78 13.36
CA ILE A 994 -20.03 95.83 14.37
C ILE A 994 -21.46 96.20 14.71
N ARG A 995 -22.38 95.24 14.56
CA ARG A 995 -23.81 95.44 14.82
C ARG A 995 -24.13 94.99 16.22
N VAL A 996 -24.59 95.91 17.06
CA VAL A 996 -24.94 95.63 18.46
C VAL A 996 -26.27 96.29 18.80
N ALA A 997 -27.22 95.50 19.31
CA ALA A 997 -28.58 95.94 19.59
C ALA A 997 -29.25 96.59 18.35
N ASP A 998 -29.65 97.86 18.44
CA ASP A 998 -30.17 98.67 17.32
C ASP A 998 -29.12 99.61 16.70
N ALA A 999 -27.84 99.46 17.04
CA ALA A 999 -26.77 100.35 16.61
C ALA A 999 -25.76 99.67 15.67
N ALA A 1000 -25.19 100.49 14.78
CA ALA A 1000 -24.01 100.15 13.99
C ALA A 1000 -22.80 100.91 14.55
N ILE A 1001 -21.81 100.17 15.04
CA ILE A 1001 -20.57 100.71 15.60
C ILE A 1001 -19.47 100.56 14.56
N PHE A 1002 -18.80 101.67 14.23
CA PHE A 1002 -17.69 101.74 13.29
C PHE A 1002 -16.40 102.01 14.09
N PRO A 1003 -15.49 101.04 14.24
CA PRO A 1003 -14.23 101.24 14.96
C PRO A 1003 -13.37 102.34 14.31
N GLY A 1004 -12.71 103.19 15.12
CA GLY A 1004 -11.96 104.35 14.61
C GLY A 1004 -10.74 104.00 13.76
N ASP A 1005 -10.02 102.93 14.13
CA ASP A 1005 -8.84 102.41 13.43
C ASP A 1005 -9.12 101.10 12.68
N GLY A 1006 -10.37 100.64 12.66
CA GLY A 1006 -10.77 99.37 12.05
C GLY A 1006 -10.25 98.12 12.77
N ARG A 1007 -9.69 98.24 13.99
CA ARG A 1007 -9.13 97.10 14.73
C ARG A 1007 -10.05 96.69 15.88
N VAL A 1008 -10.18 95.38 16.09
CA VAL A 1008 -10.88 94.80 17.24
C VAL A 1008 -9.97 93.79 17.91
N GLU A 1009 -9.55 94.12 19.13
CA GLU A 1009 -8.68 93.27 19.94
C GLU A 1009 -9.52 92.44 20.91
N ILE A 1010 -9.32 91.12 20.88
CA ILE A 1010 -10.04 90.13 21.67
C ILE A 1010 -9.02 89.39 22.54
N GLY A 1011 -9.05 89.64 23.85
CA GLY A 1011 -8.29 88.89 24.84
C GLY A 1011 -8.98 87.58 25.24
N GLU A 1012 -8.42 86.91 26.24
CA GLU A 1012 -8.99 85.68 26.79
C GLU A 1012 -10.43 85.86 27.31
N ASN A 1013 -11.20 84.77 27.31
CA ASN A 1013 -12.61 84.73 27.74
C ASN A 1013 -13.52 85.73 27.01
N ALA A 1014 -13.26 85.91 25.71
CA ALA A 1014 -14.03 86.76 24.80
C ALA A 1014 -14.03 88.25 25.18
N ARG A 1015 -13.00 88.72 25.90
CA ARG A 1015 -12.89 90.13 26.30
C ARG A 1015 -12.51 91.01 25.10
N VAL A 1016 -13.49 91.72 24.56
CA VAL A 1016 -13.28 92.75 23.53
C VAL A 1016 -12.75 94.03 24.18
N SER A 1017 -11.62 94.56 23.70
CA SER A 1017 -11.07 95.84 24.14
C SER A 1017 -12.00 97.01 23.75
N PRO A 1018 -12.10 98.09 24.56
CA PRO A 1018 -12.88 99.26 24.18
C PRO A 1018 -12.41 99.85 22.86
N LEU A 1019 -13.35 100.13 21.95
CA LEU A 1019 -13.09 100.77 20.67
C LEU A 1019 -12.98 102.28 20.89
N THR A 1020 -11.87 102.89 20.48
CA THR A 1020 -11.64 104.33 20.57
C THR A 1020 -11.91 105.03 19.24
N ASP A 1021 -12.23 106.33 19.31
CA ASP A 1021 -12.55 107.16 18.14
C ASP A 1021 -13.62 106.55 17.22
N ALA A 1022 -14.49 105.72 17.78
CA ALA A 1022 -15.53 105.02 17.04
C ALA A 1022 -16.67 105.98 16.67
N THR A 1023 -17.41 105.62 15.63
CA THR A 1023 -18.67 106.26 15.28
C THR A 1023 -19.84 105.30 15.53
N ILE A 1024 -20.86 105.75 16.24
CA ILE A 1024 -22.09 104.98 16.48
C ILE A 1024 -23.21 105.59 15.64
N ILE A 1025 -23.94 104.77 14.90
CA ILE A 1025 -25.15 105.17 14.19
C ILE A 1025 -26.35 104.40 14.76
N ALA A 1026 -27.30 105.13 15.35
CA ALA A 1026 -28.50 104.58 15.97
C ALA A 1026 -29.79 105.32 15.49
N ASP A 1027 -30.93 104.67 15.42
CA ASP A 1027 -31.05 103.23 15.19
C ASP A 1027 -30.56 102.88 13.76
N THR A 1028 -30.24 101.62 13.50
CA THR A 1028 -29.82 101.18 12.15
C THR A 1028 -30.93 101.30 11.11
N ALA A 1029 -32.20 101.41 11.54
CA ALA A 1029 -33.37 101.52 10.67
C ALA A 1029 -33.55 102.95 10.10
N ASN A 1030 -33.50 103.99 10.94
CA ASN A 1030 -33.70 105.38 10.55
C ASN A 1030 -32.38 106.15 10.36
N LYS A 1031 -31.27 105.68 10.94
CA LYS A 1031 -29.90 106.20 10.75
C LYS A 1031 -29.77 107.69 11.07
N GLN A 1032 -30.58 108.19 12.00
CA GLN A 1032 -30.67 109.62 12.31
C GLN A 1032 -29.64 110.07 13.33
N HIS A 1033 -29.31 109.23 14.31
CA HIS A 1033 -28.41 109.60 15.38
C HIS A 1033 -26.99 109.15 15.04
N VAL A 1034 -26.09 110.11 14.81
CA VAL A 1034 -24.67 109.87 14.57
C VAL A 1034 -23.89 110.42 15.76
N ILE A 1035 -23.22 109.54 16.48
CA ILE A 1035 -22.37 109.86 17.63
C ILE A 1035 -20.93 109.62 17.20
N SER A 1036 -20.08 110.63 17.33
CA SER A 1036 -18.68 110.59 16.89
C SER A 1036 -17.72 110.74 18.08
N ASN A 1037 -16.45 110.39 17.85
CA ASN A 1037 -15.40 110.37 18.88
C ASN A 1037 -15.79 109.52 20.09
N ALA A 1038 -16.43 108.37 19.81
CA ALA A 1038 -16.98 107.53 20.86
C ALA A 1038 -15.95 106.54 21.39
N VAL A 1039 -15.95 106.33 22.71
CA VAL A 1039 -15.29 105.18 23.34
C VAL A 1039 -16.35 104.13 23.63
N VAL A 1040 -16.29 102.98 22.95
CA VAL A 1040 -17.36 101.97 22.97
C VAL A 1040 -16.85 100.68 23.59
N SER A 1041 -17.49 100.21 24.66
CA SER A 1041 -17.27 98.90 25.24
C SER A 1041 -18.44 97.99 24.90
N ILE A 1042 -18.18 96.91 24.15
CA ILE A 1042 -19.20 95.95 23.73
C ILE A 1042 -19.22 94.78 24.72
N GLN A 1043 -20.38 94.52 25.32
CA GLN A 1043 -20.55 93.39 26.25
C GLN A 1043 -21.13 92.16 25.57
N SER A 1044 -22.11 92.31 24.66
CA SER A 1044 -22.73 91.21 23.89
C SER A 1044 -23.29 91.71 22.56
N ARG A 1045 -23.85 90.82 21.72
CA ARG A 1045 -24.61 91.21 20.51
C ARG A 1045 -25.77 92.18 20.79
N TYR A 1046 -26.27 92.25 22.02
CA TYR A 1046 -27.40 93.08 22.40
C TYR A 1046 -27.07 94.14 23.46
N SER A 1047 -25.79 94.33 23.81
CA SER A 1047 -25.38 95.25 24.87
C SER A 1047 -24.04 95.90 24.57
N TYR A 1048 -24.02 97.23 24.61
CA TYR A 1048 -22.82 98.05 24.61
C TYR A 1048 -23.01 99.23 25.56
N THR A 1049 -21.89 99.79 26.04
CA THR A 1049 -21.85 101.07 26.74
C THR A 1049 -20.85 101.98 26.06
N ALA A 1050 -21.15 103.26 25.92
CA ALA A 1050 -20.25 104.22 25.30
C ALA A 1050 -20.35 105.62 25.91
N ASN A 1051 -19.36 106.44 25.61
CA ASN A 1051 -19.45 107.89 25.69
C ASN A 1051 -19.06 108.49 24.34
N GLY A 1052 -19.47 109.72 24.05
CA GLY A 1052 -19.17 110.33 22.76
C GLY A 1052 -19.82 111.69 22.55
N THR A 1053 -19.60 112.26 21.37
CA THR A 1053 -20.14 113.58 20.99
C THR A 1053 -21.27 113.45 19.99
N TYR A 1054 -22.36 114.17 20.22
CA TYR A 1054 -23.52 114.24 19.33
C TYR A 1054 -23.74 115.68 18.86
N THR A 1055 -23.84 115.89 17.55
CA THR A 1055 -24.12 117.23 17.02
C THR A 1055 -25.62 117.40 16.82
N PHE A 1056 -26.26 118.15 17.72
CA PHE A 1056 -27.65 118.56 17.61
C PHE A 1056 -27.76 119.84 16.79
N TYR A 1057 -28.67 119.88 15.80
CA TYR A 1057 -28.96 121.10 15.06
C TYR A 1057 -30.26 121.69 15.57
N ASN A 1058 -30.21 122.94 16.08
CA ASN A 1058 -31.41 123.62 16.54
C ASN A 1058 -32.33 124.00 15.36
N SER A 1059 -33.52 124.54 15.63
CA SER A 1059 -34.49 124.93 14.60
C SER A 1059 -33.98 126.01 13.61
N ALA A 1060 -32.86 126.67 13.91
CA ALA A 1060 -32.17 127.62 13.04
C ALA A 1060 -31.01 126.99 12.23
N GLY A 1061 -30.77 125.68 12.38
CA GLY A 1061 -29.71 124.95 11.70
C GLY A 1061 -28.30 125.16 12.27
N GLN A 1062 -28.17 125.74 13.47
CA GLN A 1062 -26.88 125.91 14.12
C GLN A 1062 -26.47 124.63 14.86
N PRO A 1063 -25.21 124.15 14.71
CA PRO A 1063 -24.73 122.96 15.39
C PRO A 1063 -24.44 123.26 16.87
N GLN A 1064 -24.92 122.40 17.75
CA GLN A 1064 -24.60 122.35 19.17
C GLN A 1064 -24.04 120.96 19.49
N ILE A 1065 -22.83 120.91 20.02
CA ILE A 1065 -22.20 119.65 20.43
C ILE A 1065 -22.70 119.30 21.82
N ILE A 1066 -23.31 118.12 21.96
CA ILE A 1066 -23.74 117.52 23.21
C ILE A 1066 -22.76 116.40 23.54
N GLN A 1067 -22.17 116.46 24.72
CA GLN A 1067 -21.39 115.34 25.25
C GLN A 1067 -22.36 114.35 25.90
N PHE A 1068 -22.33 113.10 25.43
CA PHE A 1068 -22.98 111.98 26.09
C PHE A 1068 -21.95 111.25 26.94
N ASP A 1069 -22.12 111.34 28.26
CA ASP A 1069 -21.24 110.68 29.23
C ASP A 1069 -21.64 109.20 29.44
N ASP A 1070 -22.91 108.86 29.16
CA ASP A 1070 -23.46 107.52 29.27
C ASP A 1070 -24.44 107.23 28.11
N ILE A 1071 -24.00 106.37 27.20
CA ILE A 1071 -24.77 105.78 26.10
C ILE A 1071 -24.86 104.29 26.41
N THR A 1072 -26.06 103.72 26.44
CA THR A 1072 -26.25 102.30 26.71
C THR A 1072 -27.54 101.80 26.06
N VAL A 1073 -27.87 100.53 26.27
CA VAL A 1073 -28.98 99.84 25.61
C VAL A 1073 -30.09 99.53 26.61
N ASP A 1074 -31.33 99.85 26.26
CA ASP A 1074 -32.50 99.55 27.11
C ASP A 1074 -32.95 98.08 27.02
N THR A 1075 -33.98 97.72 27.79
CA THR A 1075 -34.52 96.35 27.81
C THR A 1075 -35.23 95.93 26.50
N ALA A 1076 -35.50 96.87 25.59
CA ALA A 1076 -36.03 96.62 24.25
C ALA A 1076 -34.92 96.60 23.18
N TYR A 1077 -33.65 96.56 23.60
CA TYR A 1077 -32.45 96.60 22.76
C TYR A 1077 -32.32 97.90 21.95
N ARG A 1078 -32.78 99.02 22.49
CA ARG A 1078 -32.67 100.34 21.86
C ARG A 1078 -31.60 101.19 22.52
N THR A 1079 -30.85 101.89 21.69
CA THR A 1079 -29.83 102.83 22.13
C THR A 1079 -30.49 104.02 22.83
N TYR A 1080 -30.09 104.30 24.06
CA TYR A 1080 -30.44 105.52 24.77
C TYR A 1080 -29.20 106.21 25.31
N ALA A 1081 -29.20 107.54 25.28
CA ALA A 1081 -28.08 108.36 25.72
C ALA A 1081 -28.56 109.52 26.60
N LEU A 1082 -27.79 109.84 27.64
CA LEU A 1082 -28.03 110.99 28.51
C LEU A 1082 -26.90 112.00 28.34
N GLY A 1083 -27.25 113.27 28.10
CA GLY A 1083 -26.30 114.36 27.94
C GLY A 1083 -26.77 115.62 28.65
N ASN A 1084 -25.83 116.35 29.25
CA ASN A 1084 -26.11 117.61 29.92
C ASN A 1084 -25.95 118.77 28.94
N ILE A 1085 -27.00 119.59 28.80
CA ILE A 1085 -26.97 120.82 28.01
C ILE A 1085 -26.74 121.98 28.98
N GLY A 1086 -25.51 122.51 29.02
CA GLY A 1086 -25.22 123.74 29.75
C GLY A 1086 -25.94 124.93 29.11
N VAL A 1087 -26.72 125.68 29.89
CA VAL A 1087 -27.38 126.93 29.46
C VAL A 1087 -26.39 128.09 29.49
#